data_AF-C8ZCX3-F1
#
_entry.id   AF-C8ZCX3-F1
#
_cell.length_a   1.000
_cell.length_b   1.000
_cell.length_c   1.000
_cell.angle_alpha   90.00
_cell.angle_beta   90.00
_cell.angle_gamma   90.00
#
_symmetry.space_group_name_H-M   'P 1'
#
loop_
_entity.id
_entity.type
_entity.pdbx_description
1 polymer ?
#
loop_
_entity_poly.entity_id
_entity_poly.type
_entity_poly.pdbx_seq_one_letter_code
_entity_poly.pdbx_strand_id
1 'polypeptide(L)'
;MNMAIQTIKYIFWLLPILGLTQALLQNPGDDFPFSTVIDILSENVEFSTFLRIIQKTGHVQYLNELQNFTLFAPINSAFIKGDQTTDQFEEHFHIEDFLIHDRVLQVRDLENGTYLEKRAAKAPLLLRKHERHCFVNEIAVVEPDLLPSFQNASLQGINNLLLIQPQINELLVQLDEETQDLKIFSDFISSFSNYNAYTNSSTVLVPLDVNFRKFFNTIEINYLLDKYNKLGKSNTISQAKWAADRTSLLQELIIDDVYGGILPKELILENKNSRKLFMKSNSEGTSVSVNNSDYSPISNRIFEIGVVHGFSDLDFLRTHIQFDAEKYLHGLNCSEFVKELYFRDLEKFIQNGRKITIFVPQASFNEDRGYTKPSLLYHFVEGKIDLEQDFFSLRPIQYAPTQIYDSAFCSSAKRLGGHCQKFKITRSNKGYYINGRFKILNTKPYEIGNTSIYSIDDDLQLPGDLVLSLAPENHCSISLMLLKELNLLDLPSNHKGYTILLPCMNSWDNNDLTIDYLRSNKTALNLLMRNLIFEDLIYSNNYSISTTVKNLYGNSVSIGVQKIVGSQNLTKISVSTIKESIIIEESSDIFFNQGVIHPIDQLDFPVDLEISLKELIETTGTKEIFDFFNLFDDLSSIIWNNEEYSLLVPTASSIPLSGITANSTNLRKFLELHLIPANVTQNLLDCNGSISTKLGTKLNCRKDHLDNVFVSIQGDWTKEVRVLKTGCTTNLKSSCIFLIDKPISLSWLNSEKYHLRLPGIAVGFGVIIGVTIAISLLFCIIITRGGKVKDKNQRGRNDRATTPLIQHSPIIHNPSYSATAHLSPLSQPTFEGSYSVNAIQSPRDIRRVGSDQKGGRSVSTS
;
A
#
# COMPACT_ATOMS: atom_id res chain seq x y z
N MET A 1 -69.08 -76.85 -17.54
CA MET A 1 -70.19 -77.27 -18.42
C MET A 1 -69.61 -77.51 -19.80
N ASN A 2 -69.56 -78.79 -20.24
CA ASN A 2 -69.31 -79.36 -21.59
C ASN A 2 -68.31 -78.66 -22.54
N MET A 3 -67.21 -79.30 -22.99
CA MET A 3 -67.12 -80.28 -24.11
C MET A 3 -67.60 -79.71 -25.46
N ALA A 4 -67.02 -79.95 -26.65
CA ALA A 4 -65.94 -80.83 -27.16
C ALA A 4 -65.56 -80.33 -28.59
N ILE A 5 -64.58 -80.82 -29.40
CA ILE A 5 -63.63 -81.96 -29.34
C ILE A 5 -62.33 -81.63 -30.14
N GLN A 6 -61.38 -82.59 -30.28
CA GLN A 6 -60.12 -82.47 -31.05
C GLN A 6 -60.24 -82.76 -32.56
N THR A 7 -59.36 -82.16 -33.38
CA THR A 7 -58.70 -82.70 -34.60
C THR A 7 -57.76 -81.63 -35.19
N ILE A 8 -56.68 -81.88 -35.94
CA ILE A 8 -55.92 -83.12 -36.24
C ILE A 8 -54.39 -82.80 -36.21
N LYS A 9 -53.50 -83.60 -36.83
CA LYS A 9 -52.03 -83.44 -36.80
C LYS A 9 -51.41 -82.93 -38.11
N TYR A 10 -50.33 -82.15 -37.97
CA TYR A 10 -49.10 -82.10 -38.79
C TYR A 10 -49.17 -82.51 -40.27
N ILE A 11 -49.01 -81.54 -41.17
CA ILE A 11 -48.34 -81.73 -42.46
C ILE A 11 -47.09 -80.86 -42.45
N PHE A 12 -45.96 -81.50 -42.15
CA PHE A 12 -44.61 -80.99 -42.39
C PHE A 12 -43.87 -82.15 -43.04
N TRP A 13 -43.37 -81.96 -44.27
CA TRP A 13 -42.10 -82.51 -44.76
C TRP A 13 -41.85 -82.01 -46.19
N LEU A 14 -40.99 -80.99 -46.28
CA LEU A 14 -40.00 -80.75 -47.33
C LEU A 14 -40.43 -80.68 -48.82
N LEU A 15 -40.40 -79.43 -49.32
CA LEU A 15 -39.75 -79.01 -50.59
C LEU A 15 -38.55 -79.93 -50.99
N PRO A 16 -38.18 -80.08 -52.30
CA PRO A 16 -38.09 -78.95 -53.24
C PRO A 16 -38.30 -79.23 -54.77
N ILE A 17 -38.11 -78.18 -55.57
CA ILE A 17 -37.83 -78.13 -57.04
C ILE A 17 -38.96 -78.53 -58.02
N LEU A 18 -39.65 -77.55 -58.61
CA LEU A 18 -39.54 -77.17 -60.04
C LEU A 18 -40.38 -75.91 -60.38
N GLY A 19 -39.85 -74.99 -61.21
CA GLY A 19 -40.58 -73.85 -61.82
C GLY A 19 -40.91 -72.70 -60.85
N LEU A 20 -40.28 -71.51 -60.87
CA LEU A 20 -39.45 -70.89 -61.91
C LEU A 20 -40.21 -70.63 -63.24
N THR A 21 -41.33 -69.87 -63.16
CA THR A 21 -41.84 -68.93 -64.21
C THR A 21 -43.15 -68.24 -63.79
N GLN A 22 -43.11 -67.36 -62.76
CA GLN A 22 -44.23 -66.41 -62.51
C GLN A 22 -43.83 -65.12 -61.77
N ALA A 23 -42.53 -64.80 -61.72
CA ALA A 23 -41.98 -63.58 -61.10
C ALA A 23 -41.65 -62.46 -62.12
N LEU A 24 -42.31 -62.47 -63.28
CA LEU A 24 -42.13 -61.51 -64.38
C LEU A 24 -43.49 -61.19 -65.00
N LEU A 25 -44.33 -60.44 -64.26
CA LEU A 25 -45.49 -59.68 -64.78
C LEU A 25 -46.17 -58.87 -63.64
N GLN A 26 -45.41 -57.98 -63.00
CA GLN A 26 -45.96 -56.74 -62.44
C GLN A 26 -45.13 -55.59 -63.01
N ASN A 27 -45.81 -54.63 -63.61
CA ASN A 27 -45.19 -53.51 -64.32
C ASN A 27 -44.51 -52.56 -63.32
N PRO A 28 -43.34 -51.97 -63.66
CA PRO A 28 -42.90 -50.74 -63.02
C PRO A 28 -43.73 -49.57 -63.56
N GLY A 29 -44.15 -48.67 -62.67
CA GLY A 29 -44.85 -47.43 -63.04
C GLY A 29 -46.31 -47.35 -62.56
N ASP A 30 -46.49 -47.17 -61.26
CA ASP A 30 -47.47 -46.22 -60.73
C ASP A 30 -46.67 -45.00 -60.24
N ASP A 31 -46.07 -44.25 -61.18
CA ASP A 31 -45.55 -42.91 -60.88
C ASP A 31 -46.76 -42.01 -60.62
N PHE A 32 -46.98 -41.59 -59.37
CA PHE A 32 -47.81 -40.42 -59.13
C PHE A 32 -47.12 -39.23 -59.79
N PRO A 33 -47.73 -38.56 -60.80
CA PRO A 33 -47.03 -37.54 -61.58
C PRO A 33 -46.70 -36.28 -60.77
N PHE A 34 -47.25 -36.17 -59.57
CA PHE A 34 -47.13 -35.03 -58.66
C PHE A 34 -46.79 -35.53 -57.25
N SER A 35 -45.51 -35.51 -56.88
CA SER A 35 -45.05 -35.77 -55.53
C SER A 35 -44.67 -34.47 -54.81
N THR A 36 -44.97 -34.42 -53.52
CA THR A 36 -44.58 -33.39 -52.55
C THR A 36 -43.47 -33.90 -51.63
N VAL A 37 -42.89 -33.01 -50.82
CA VAL A 37 -41.95 -33.37 -49.75
C VAL A 37 -42.59 -34.35 -48.75
N ILE A 38 -43.90 -34.23 -48.48
CA ILE A 38 -44.64 -35.15 -47.61
C ILE A 38 -44.78 -36.54 -48.25
N ASP A 39 -45.00 -36.61 -49.57
CA ASP A 39 -45.10 -37.90 -50.27
C ASP A 39 -43.76 -38.64 -50.23
N ILE A 40 -42.63 -37.96 -50.49
CA ILE A 40 -41.28 -38.52 -50.36
C ILE A 40 -41.00 -39.02 -48.94
N LEU A 41 -41.39 -38.25 -47.91
CA LEU A 41 -41.28 -38.66 -46.51
C LEU A 41 -42.11 -39.91 -46.18
N SER A 42 -43.19 -40.16 -46.94
CA SER A 42 -44.10 -41.30 -46.73
C SER A 42 -43.69 -42.55 -47.52
N GLU A 43 -43.08 -42.37 -48.69
CA GLU A 43 -42.56 -43.45 -49.54
C GLU A 43 -41.28 -44.06 -48.97
N ASN A 44 -40.40 -43.26 -48.37
CA ASN A 44 -39.16 -43.75 -47.77
C ASN A 44 -39.32 -44.06 -46.28
N VAL A 45 -39.27 -45.36 -45.96
CA VAL A 45 -39.39 -45.91 -44.60
C VAL A 45 -38.43 -45.29 -43.57
N GLU A 46 -37.26 -44.82 -44.02
CA GLU A 46 -36.23 -44.21 -43.17
C GLU A 46 -36.68 -42.88 -42.52
N PHE A 47 -37.71 -42.21 -43.04
CA PHE A 47 -38.23 -40.96 -42.44
C PHE A 47 -39.52 -41.14 -41.62
N SER A 48 -40.03 -42.37 -41.48
CA SER A 48 -41.33 -42.64 -40.86
C SER A 48 -41.49 -42.09 -39.43
N THR A 49 -40.41 -42.03 -38.63
CA THR A 49 -40.42 -41.38 -37.31
C THR A 49 -40.62 -39.87 -37.41
N PHE A 50 -39.89 -39.20 -38.31
CA PHE A 50 -39.98 -37.75 -38.52
C PHE A 50 -41.31 -37.33 -39.15
N LEU A 51 -41.81 -38.09 -40.13
CA LEU A 51 -43.13 -37.88 -40.72
C LEU A 51 -44.24 -37.96 -39.66
N ARG A 52 -44.18 -38.93 -38.73
CA ARG A 52 -45.14 -39.05 -37.63
C ARG A 52 -45.16 -37.80 -36.74
N ILE A 53 -44.00 -37.17 -36.52
CA ILE A 53 -43.86 -35.94 -35.73
C ILE A 53 -44.49 -34.75 -36.49
N ILE A 54 -44.18 -34.60 -37.79
CA ILE A 54 -44.80 -33.59 -38.68
C ILE A 54 -46.33 -33.74 -38.71
N GLN A 55 -46.84 -34.97 -38.77
CA GLN A 55 -48.27 -35.26 -38.76
C GLN A 55 -48.93 -34.91 -37.41
N LYS A 56 -48.32 -35.31 -36.27
CA LYS A 56 -48.80 -34.97 -34.92
C LYS A 56 -48.84 -33.47 -34.66
N THR A 57 -47.85 -32.73 -35.16
CA THR A 57 -47.68 -31.28 -34.94
C THR A 57 -48.44 -30.42 -35.97
N GLY A 58 -49.08 -31.04 -36.97
CA GLY A 58 -49.96 -30.36 -37.91
C GLY A 58 -49.25 -29.66 -39.08
N HIS A 59 -47.93 -29.85 -39.24
CA HIS A 59 -47.14 -29.15 -40.26
C HIS A 59 -47.25 -29.72 -41.69
N VAL A 60 -48.07 -30.75 -41.91
CA VAL A 60 -48.30 -31.35 -43.24
C VAL A 60 -48.80 -30.34 -44.26
N GLN A 61 -49.85 -29.58 -43.93
CA GLN A 61 -50.42 -28.57 -44.85
C GLN A 61 -49.40 -27.46 -45.12
N TYR A 62 -48.70 -27.00 -44.08
CA TYR A 62 -47.67 -25.97 -44.18
C TYR A 62 -46.57 -26.36 -45.18
N LEU A 63 -45.97 -27.55 -45.02
CA LEU A 63 -44.93 -28.05 -45.92
C LEU A 63 -45.41 -28.26 -47.36
N ASN A 64 -46.69 -28.57 -47.57
CA ASN A 64 -47.29 -28.71 -48.90
C ASN A 64 -47.56 -27.36 -49.59
N GLU A 65 -47.78 -26.29 -48.83
CA GLU A 65 -48.00 -24.93 -49.35
C GLU A 65 -46.68 -24.19 -49.65
N LEU A 66 -45.57 -24.58 -49.01
CA LEU A 66 -44.25 -23.99 -49.25
C LEU A 66 -43.69 -24.28 -50.66
N GLN A 67 -42.84 -23.36 -51.13
CA GLN A 67 -42.09 -23.43 -52.38
C GLN A 67 -40.70 -22.79 -52.17
N ASN A 68 -39.73 -23.15 -53.02
CA ASN A 68 -38.33 -22.68 -52.99
C ASN A 68 -37.57 -23.00 -51.69
N PHE A 69 -37.76 -24.18 -51.09
CA PHE A 69 -37.18 -24.51 -49.78
C PHE A 69 -36.34 -25.79 -49.77
N THR A 70 -35.52 -25.94 -48.73
CA THR A 70 -34.87 -27.21 -48.38
C THR A 70 -35.32 -27.67 -47.01
N LEU A 71 -35.68 -28.94 -46.89
CA LEU A 71 -35.98 -29.63 -45.64
C LEU A 71 -34.85 -30.59 -45.26
N PHE A 72 -34.28 -30.43 -44.08
CA PHE A 72 -33.40 -31.42 -43.48
C PHE A 72 -34.22 -32.43 -42.67
N ALA A 73 -34.28 -33.68 -43.11
CA ALA A 73 -35.13 -34.70 -42.50
C ALA A 73 -34.29 -35.70 -41.70
N PRO A 74 -34.39 -35.78 -40.36
CA PRO A 74 -33.73 -36.83 -39.60
C PRO A 74 -34.25 -38.22 -39.97
N ILE A 75 -33.35 -39.14 -40.32
CA ILE A 75 -33.71 -40.56 -40.51
C ILE A 75 -33.98 -41.23 -39.16
N ASN A 76 -34.67 -42.38 -39.15
CA ASN A 76 -35.06 -43.11 -37.95
C ASN A 76 -33.88 -43.35 -36.98
N SER A 77 -32.68 -43.64 -37.51
CA SER A 77 -31.49 -43.88 -36.67
C SER A 77 -30.97 -42.63 -35.94
N ALA A 78 -31.37 -41.42 -36.34
CA ALA A 78 -31.06 -40.17 -35.62
C ALA A 78 -31.72 -40.16 -34.23
N PHE A 79 -32.98 -40.58 -34.15
CA PHE A 79 -33.77 -40.62 -32.91
C PHE A 79 -33.33 -41.71 -31.91
N ILE A 80 -32.35 -42.55 -32.27
CA ILE A 80 -31.82 -43.64 -31.43
C ILE A 80 -30.44 -43.26 -30.84
N LYS A 81 -29.76 -42.24 -31.39
CA LYS A 81 -28.38 -41.88 -31.04
C LYS A 81 -28.24 -40.79 -29.97
N GLY A 82 -29.32 -40.10 -29.61
CA GLY A 82 -29.31 -39.02 -28.62
C GLY A 82 -29.75 -39.45 -27.22
N ASP A 83 -29.32 -38.71 -26.20
CA ASP A 83 -29.82 -38.83 -24.81
C ASP A 83 -31.27 -38.29 -24.64
N GLN A 84 -31.82 -37.63 -25.66
CA GLN A 84 -33.22 -37.17 -25.69
C GLN A 84 -34.14 -38.31 -26.13
N THR A 85 -35.19 -38.59 -25.37
CA THR A 85 -36.25 -39.49 -25.83
C THR A 85 -37.06 -38.85 -26.95
N THR A 86 -37.66 -39.66 -27.84
CA THR A 86 -38.51 -39.13 -28.92
C THR A 86 -39.64 -38.24 -28.40
N ASP A 87 -40.15 -38.52 -27.19
CA ASP A 87 -41.20 -37.72 -26.55
C ASP A 87 -40.70 -36.32 -26.14
N GLN A 88 -39.46 -36.18 -25.63
CA GLN A 88 -38.87 -34.87 -25.28
C GLN A 88 -38.60 -34.01 -26.51
N PHE A 89 -38.23 -34.64 -27.63
CA PHE A 89 -38.07 -33.97 -28.93
C PHE A 89 -39.42 -33.53 -29.51
N GLU A 90 -40.47 -34.34 -29.38
CA GLU A 90 -41.83 -33.97 -29.82
C GLU A 90 -42.37 -32.72 -29.09
N GLU A 91 -42.02 -32.51 -27.80
CA GLU A 91 -42.42 -31.32 -27.02
C GLU A 91 -41.77 -30.00 -27.47
N HIS A 92 -40.56 -30.06 -28.05
CA HIS A 92 -39.76 -28.88 -28.44
C HIS A 92 -39.61 -28.74 -29.96
N PHE A 93 -40.40 -29.51 -30.73
CA PHE A 93 -40.29 -29.53 -32.19
C PHE A 93 -40.81 -28.24 -32.83
N HIS A 94 -39.96 -27.61 -33.64
CA HIS A 94 -40.36 -26.54 -34.56
C HIS A 94 -39.85 -26.87 -35.96
N ILE A 95 -40.76 -26.94 -36.94
CA ILE A 95 -40.40 -27.29 -38.32
C ILE A 95 -39.39 -26.31 -38.94
N GLU A 96 -39.42 -25.04 -38.54
CA GLU A 96 -38.49 -23.98 -38.94
C GLU A 96 -37.01 -24.32 -38.68
N ASP A 97 -36.70 -25.12 -37.66
CA ASP A 97 -35.31 -25.51 -37.34
C ASP A 97 -34.71 -26.46 -38.39
N PHE A 98 -35.55 -27.03 -39.25
CA PHE A 98 -35.20 -27.98 -40.29
C PHE A 98 -35.33 -27.38 -41.71
N LEU A 99 -35.69 -26.10 -41.83
CA LEU A 99 -35.98 -25.44 -43.10
C LEU A 99 -34.94 -24.38 -43.48
N ILE A 100 -34.57 -24.35 -44.76
CA ILE A 100 -33.99 -23.18 -45.44
C ILE A 100 -35.07 -22.62 -46.38
N HIS A 101 -35.39 -21.33 -46.24
CA HIS A 101 -36.31 -20.63 -47.14
C HIS A 101 -35.56 -20.00 -48.32
N ASP A 102 -36.27 -19.76 -49.44
CA ASP A 102 -35.75 -19.15 -50.67
C ASP A 102 -34.43 -19.77 -51.21
N ARG A 103 -34.21 -21.07 -50.97
CA ARG A 103 -33.13 -21.85 -51.56
C ARG A 103 -33.52 -23.32 -51.65
N VAL A 104 -33.36 -23.89 -52.84
CA VAL A 104 -33.35 -25.34 -53.07
C VAL A 104 -31.90 -25.79 -53.14
N LEU A 105 -31.38 -26.27 -52.01
CA LEU A 105 -30.02 -26.79 -51.88
C LEU A 105 -29.92 -28.18 -52.50
N GLN A 106 -28.97 -28.36 -53.42
CA GLN A 106 -28.56 -29.66 -53.92
C GLN A 106 -27.08 -29.89 -53.55
N VAL A 107 -26.82 -30.94 -52.77
CA VAL A 107 -25.51 -31.32 -52.23
C VAL A 107 -24.54 -31.73 -53.33
N ARG A 108 -25.03 -32.31 -54.42
CA ARG A 108 -24.23 -32.62 -55.62
C ARG A 108 -23.71 -31.38 -56.36
N ASP A 109 -24.38 -30.23 -56.22
CA ASP A 109 -24.02 -28.97 -56.89
C ASP A 109 -23.09 -28.09 -56.02
N LEU A 110 -22.81 -28.50 -54.78
CA LEU A 110 -21.81 -27.86 -53.93
C LEU A 110 -20.40 -28.31 -54.33
N GLU A 111 -19.51 -27.35 -54.59
CA GLU A 111 -18.07 -27.59 -54.65
C GLU A 111 -17.53 -27.95 -53.24
N ASN A 112 -16.32 -28.52 -53.18
CA ASN A 112 -15.68 -28.80 -51.90
C ASN A 112 -15.43 -27.51 -51.11
N GLY A 113 -15.67 -27.59 -49.80
CA GLY A 113 -15.42 -26.51 -48.86
C GLY A 113 -16.51 -26.31 -47.82
N THR A 114 -16.46 -25.15 -47.18
CA THR A 114 -17.30 -24.77 -46.04
C THR A 114 -18.12 -23.54 -46.41
N TYR A 115 -19.41 -23.54 -46.12
CA TYR A 115 -20.33 -22.45 -46.43
C TYR A 115 -21.21 -22.15 -45.22
N LEU A 116 -21.49 -20.88 -44.94
CA LEU A 116 -22.56 -20.48 -44.03
C LEU A 116 -23.81 -20.17 -44.83
N GLU A 117 -24.90 -20.89 -44.55
CA GLU A 117 -26.23 -20.57 -45.02
C GLU A 117 -26.96 -19.73 -43.96
N LYS A 118 -27.47 -18.56 -44.37
CA LYS A 118 -28.12 -17.60 -43.49
C LYS A 118 -29.63 -17.47 -43.71
N ARG A 119 -30.19 -18.20 -44.68
CA ARG A 119 -31.64 -18.27 -44.96
C ARG A 119 -32.39 -19.35 -44.15
N ALA A 120 -31.68 -20.03 -43.26
CA ALA A 120 -32.31 -20.88 -42.25
C ALA A 120 -33.08 -20.01 -41.23
N ALA A 121 -34.24 -20.50 -40.79
CA ALA A 121 -35.28 -19.63 -40.21
C ALA A 121 -34.96 -19.07 -38.81
N LYS A 122 -34.13 -19.76 -38.01
CA LYS A 122 -33.72 -19.29 -36.66
C LYS A 122 -32.24 -18.92 -36.56
N ALA A 123 -31.36 -19.85 -36.93
CA ALA A 123 -29.91 -19.71 -36.81
C ALA A 123 -29.22 -20.11 -38.13
N PRO A 124 -28.05 -19.54 -38.48
CA PRO A 124 -27.34 -19.95 -39.69
C PRO A 124 -26.88 -21.41 -39.61
N LEU A 125 -26.68 -22.05 -40.76
CA LEU A 125 -26.24 -23.44 -40.88
C LEU A 125 -24.84 -23.52 -41.52
N LEU A 126 -23.95 -24.30 -40.91
CA LEU A 126 -22.62 -24.60 -41.43
C LEU A 126 -22.68 -25.81 -42.34
N LEU A 127 -22.62 -25.59 -43.65
CA LEU A 127 -22.55 -26.64 -44.66
C LEU A 127 -21.09 -26.95 -44.96
N ARG A 128 -20.63 -28.20 -44.76
CA ARG A 128 -19.28 -28.64 -45.16
C ARG A 128 -19.37 -29.77 -46.18
N LYS A 129 -18.76 -29.57 -47.34
CA LYS A 129 -18.68 -30.52 -48.46
C LYS A 129 -17.25 -31.01 -48.61
N HIS A 130 -17.05 -32.33 -48.48
CA HIS A 130 -15.74 -32.96 -48.70
C HIS A 130 -15.90 -34.19 -49.57
N GLU A 131 -15.48 -34.08 -50.83
CA GLU A 131 -15.67 -35.06 -51.89
C GLU A 131 -17.17 -35.42 -52.06
N ARG A 132 -17.57 -36.64 -51.70
CA ARG A 132 -18.96 -37.08 -51.77
C ARG A 132 -19.76 -36.81 -50.51
N HIS A 133 -19.10 -36.61 -49.37
CA HIS A 133 -19.76 -36.41 -48.07
C HIS A 133 -20.14 -34.95 -47.87
N CYS A 134 -21.30 -34.72 -47.26
CA CYS A 134 -21.77 -33.39 -46.87
C CYS A 134 -22.23 -33.42 -45.42
N PHE A 135 -21.97 -32.33 -44.71
CA PHE A 135 -22.31 -32.14 -43.31
C PHE A 135 -23.07 -30.83 -43.13
N VAL A 136 -24.01 -30.80 -42.18
CA VAL A 136 -24.79 -29.62 -41.76
C VAL A 136 -24.66 -29.52 -40.26
N ASN A 137 -24.02 -28.46 -39.75
CA ASN A 137 -23.66 -28.32 -38.33
C ASN A 137 -22.96 -29.60 -37.78
N GLU A 138 -21.96 -30.10 -38.53
CA GLU A 138 -21.23 -31.37 -38.32
C GLU A 138 -22.07 -32.67 -38.40
N ILE A 139 -23.38 -32.61 -38.64
CA ILE A 139 -24.24 -33.79 -38.87
C ILE A 139 -24.14 -34.24 -40.33
N ALA A 140 -23.94 -35.52 -40.60
CA ALA A 140 -23.80 -35.99 -41.98
C ALA A 140 -25.16 -36.09 -42.69
N VAL A 141 -25.22 -35.59 -43.92
CA VAL A 141 -26.28 -35.86 -44.90
C VAL A 141 -26.03 -37.26 -45.48
N VAL A 142 -27.01 -38.15 -45.32
CA VAL A 142 -26.93 -39.57 -45.70
C VAL A 142 -27.90 -39.95 -46.81
N GLU A 143 -29.04 -39.26 -46.93
CA GLU A 143 -29.97 -39.38 -48.07
C GLU A 143 -30.05 -38.04 -48.82
N PRO A 144 -29.05 -37.71 -49.64
CA PRO A 144 -28.97 -36.39 -50.28
C PRO A 144 -29.88 -36.27 -51.51
N ASP A 145 -30.28 -35.04 -51.81
CA ASP A 145 -30.86 -34.62 -53.09
C ASP A 145 -32.15 -35.36 -53.50
N LEU A 146 -33.04 -35.61 -52.55
CA LEU A 146 -34.39 -36.13 -52.81
C LEU A 146 -35.30 -34.97 -53.27
N LEU A 147 -35.81 -35.05 -54.51
CA LEU A 147 -36.48 -33.94 -55.20
C LEU A 147 -37.95 -34.30 -55.55
N PRO A 148 -38.95 -33.56 -55.01
CA PRO A 148 -40.36 -33.72 -55.39
C PRO A 148 -40.65 -33.20 -56.80
N SER A 149 -41.66 -33.77 -57.48
CA SER A 149 -42.02 -33.36 -58.85
C SER A 149 -43.01 -32.19 -58.93
N PHE A 150 -43.75 -31.91 -57.85
CA PHE A 150 -44.81 -30.88 -57.81
C PHE A 150 -44.49 -29.68 -56.89
N GLN A 151 -43.34 -29.70 -56.21
CA GLN A 151 -42.84 -28.57 -55.43
C GLN A 151 -41.41 -28.23 -55.85
N ASN A 152 -41.07 -26.95 -55.92
CA ASN A 152 -39.68 -26.54 -56.06
C ASN A 152 -38.99 -26.62 -54.69
N ALA A 153 -38.60 -27.83 -54.29
CA ALA A 153 -37.99 -28.08 -52.98
C ALA A 153 -36.90 -29.15 -53.07
N SER A 154 -36.13 -29.32 -51.99
CA SER A 154 -35.25 -30.48 -51.81
C SER A 154 -35.32 -31.02 -50.39
N LEU A 155 -35.29 -32.33 -50.26
CA LEU A 155 -35.19 -33.04 -48.99
C LEU A 155 -33.78 -33.63 -48.86
N GLN A 156 -33.15 -33.35 -47.72
CA GLN A 156 -31.80 -33.77 -47.38
C GLN A 156 -31.85 -34.59 -46.09
N GLY A 157 -31.72 -35.91 -46.19
CA GLY A 157 -31.82 -36.79 -45.02
C GLY A 157 -30.56 -36.76 -44.15
N ILE A 158 -30.71 -36.46 -42.86
CA ILE A 158 -29.60 -36.28 -41.91
C ILE A 158 -29.54 -37.39 -40.85
N ASN A 159 -28.34 -37.78 -40.42
CA ASN A 159 -28.12 -38.96 -39.57
C ASN A 159 -28.14 -38.71 -38.05
N ASN A 160 -28.43 -37.48 -37.63
CA ASN A 160 -28.62 -37.04 -36.25
C ASN A 160 -29.63 -35.86 -36.21
N LEU A 161 -30.09 -35.47 -35.02
CA LEU A 161 -31.01 -34.34 -34.84
C LEU A 161 -30.25 -33.00 -34.88
N LEU A 162 -30.79 -31.99 -35.57
CA LEU A 162 -30.26 -30.62 -35.51
C LEU A 162 -30.41 -30.07 -34.09
N LEU A 163 -29.31 -29.62 -33.50
CA LEU A 163 -29.29 -29.05 -32.16
C LEU A 163 -29.63 -27.56 -32.21
N ILE A 164 -30.40 -27.10 -31.22
CA ILE A 164 -30.63 -25.69 -30.96
C ILE A 164 -29.27 -25.03 -30.72
N GLN A 165 -29.00 -23.93 -31.44
CA GLN A 165 -27.73 -23.23 -31.32
C GLN A 165 -27.67 -22.42 -30.02
N PRO A 166 -26.53 -22.41 -29.31
CA PRO A 166 -26.41 -21.76 -28.01
C PRO A 166 -26.59 -20.25 -28.10
N GLN A 167 -26.97 -19.64 -26.97
CA GLN A 167 -26.83 -18.19 -26.79
C GLN A 167 -25.34 -17.82 -26.84
N ILE A 168 -25.00 -16.62 -27.30
CA ILE A 168 -23.59 -16.26 -27.46
C ILE A 168 -22.78 -16.32 -26.15
N ASN A 169 -23.38 -15.96 -25.01
CA ASN A 169 -22.71 -16.07 -23.71
C ASN A 169 -22.39 -17.53 -23.34
N GLU A 170 -23.28 -18.47 -23.70
CA GLU A 170 -23.07 -19.90 -23.51
C GLU A 170 -21.99 -20.43 -24.46
N LEU A 171 -22.02 -20.01 -25.73
CA LEU A 171 -20.96 -20.32 -26.69
C LEU A 171 -19.59 -19.81 -26.22
N LEU A 172 -19.50 -18.58 -25.71
CA LEU A 172 -18.24 -18.01 -25.21
C LEU A 172 -17.70 -18.78 -23.99
N VAL A 173 -18.58 -19.31 -23.13
CA VAL A 173 -18.18 -20.20 -22.02
C VAL A 173 -17.67 -21.54 -22.57
N GLN A 174 -18.39 -22.17 -23.50
CA GLN A 174 -17.97 -23.42 -24.13
C GLN A 174 -16.61 -23.27 -24.83
N LEU A 175 -16.39 -22.17 -25.55
CA LEU A 175 -15.13 -21.88 -26.22
C LEU A 175 -13.98 -21.58 -25.24
N ASP A 176 -14.24 -20.94 -24.08
CA ASP A 176 -13.22 -20.74 -23.03
C ASP A 176 -12.87 -22.07 -22.34
N GLU A 177 -13.84 -22.98 -22.17
CA GLU A 177 -13.58 -24.35 -21.70
C GLU A 177 -12.76 -25.18 -22.72
N GLU A 178 -13.03 -25.02 -24.03
CA GLU A 178 -12.25 -25.65 -25.12
C GLU A 178 -10.81 -25.12 -25.21
N THR A 179 -10.60 -23.81 -25.01
CA THR A 179 -9.35 -23.12 -25.44
C THR A 179 -8.51 -22.54 -24.31
N GLN A 180 -9.12 -22.21 -23.17
CA GLN A 180 -8.50 -21.55 -22.01
C GLN A 180 -7.86 -20.18 -22.32
N ASP A 181 -8.27 -19.52 -23.41
CA ASP A 181 -7.71 -18.26 -23.92
C ASP A 181 -8.83 -17.25 -24.30
N LEU A 182 -9.97 -17.27 -23.60
CA LEU A 182 -11.13 -16.38 -23.86
C LEU A 182 -11.68 -15.65 -22.63
N LYS A 183 -11.20 -15.96 -21.44
CA LYS A 183 -11.72 -15.46 -20.16
C LYS A 183 -11.91 -13.94 -20.10
N ILE A 184 -10.95 -13.14 -20.58
CA ILE A 184 -11.04 -11.66 -20.57
C ILE A 184 -12.23 -11.19 -21.42
N PHE A 185 -12.44 -11.80 -22.60
CA PHE A 185 -13.57 -11.44 -23.44
C PHE A 185 -14.90 -11.89 -22.83
N SER A 186 -14.94 -13.09 -22.23
CA SER A 186 -16.13 -13.59 -21.52
C SER A 186 -16.51 -12.71 -20.32
N ASP A 187 -15.53 -12.30 -19.49
CA ASP A 187 -15.70 -11.33 -18.40
C ASP A 187 -16.18 -9.94 -18.95
N PHE A 188 -15.66 -9.52 -20.11
CA PHE A 188 -16.03 -8.26 -20.76
C PHE A 188 -17.46 -8.26 -21.32
N ILE A 189 -17.91 -9.37 -21.92
CA ILE A 189 -19.25 -9.51 -22.50
C ILE A 189 -20.32 -9.73 -21.43
N SER A 190 -20.07 -10.61 -20.45
CA SER A 190 -21.02 -10.91 -19.37
C SER A 190 -21.42 -9.69 -18.52
N SER A 191 -20.62 -8.62 -18.55
CA SER A 191 -20.88 -7.36 -17.87
C SER A 191 -21.59 -6.30 -18.73
N PHE A 192 -22.12 -6.66 -19.91
CA PHE A 192 -23.10 -5.85 -20.67
C PHE A 192 -24.53 -6.37 -20.43
N SER A 193 -25.43 -5.48 -19.99
CA SER A 193 -26.83 -5.83 -19.68
C SER A 193 -27.72 -6.07 -20.91
N ASN A 194 -27.30 -5.64 -22.10
CA ASN A 194 -28.06 -5.82 -23.34
C ASN A 194 -27.13 -6.03 -24.54
N TYR A 195 -26.37 -7.13 -24.51
CA TYR A 195 -25.49 -7.52 -25.61
C TYR A 195 -26.30 -7.82 -26.90
N ASN A 196 -27.45 -8.47 -26.78
CA ASN A 196 -28.28 -8.90 -27.91
C ASN A 196 -28.79 -7.74 -28.78
N ALA A 197 -28.92 -6.52 -28.23
CA ALA A 197 -29.21 -5.32 -29.03
C ALA A 197 -28.12 -4.95 -30.05
N TYR A 198 -26.89 -5.46 -29.87
CA TYR A 198 -25.77 -5.21 -30.78
C TYR A 198 -25.54 -6.36 -31.77
N THR A 199 -26.10 -7.55 -31.57
CA THR A 199 -25.74 -8.76 -32.34
C THR A 199 -26.84 -9.41 -33.17
N ASN A 200 -27.94 -8.69 -33.43
CA ASN A 200 -29.00 -9.13 -34.34
C ASN A 200 -28.48 -9.46 -35.76
N SER A 201 -28.39 -10.75 -36.11
CA SER A 201 -27.78 -11.26 -37.35
C SER A 201 -26.38 -10.70 -37.59
N SER A 202 -25.37 -11.24 -36.90
CA SER A 202 -24.04 -10.62 -36.85
C SER A 202 -22.86 -11.59 -36.92
N THR A 203 -21.72 -11.02 -37.31
CA THR A 203 -20.40 -11.66 -37.26
C THR A 203 -19.59 -11.01 -36.13
N VAL A 204 -19.29 -11.80 -35.09
CA VAL A 204 -18.58 -11.35 -33.90
C VAL A 204 -17.12 -11.77 -33.99
N LEU A 205 -16.23 -10.78 -34.03
CA LEU A 205 -14.77 -10.96 -33.98
C LEU A 205 -14.35 -11.03 -32.51
N VAL A 206 -13.92 -12.19 -32.07
CA VAL A 206 -13.62 -12.46 -30.66
C VAL A 206 -12.10 -12.37 -30.42
N PRO A 207 -11.57 -11.30 -29.80
CA PRO A 207 -10.17 -11.23 -29.41
C PRO A 207 -9.88 -12.24 -28.30
N LEU A 208 -8.88 -13.10 -28.50
CA LEU A 208 -8.40 -14.02 -27.47
C LEU A 208 -7.67 -13.27 -26.35
N ASP A 209 -7.45 -13.94 -25.21
CA ASP A 209 -6.73 -13.42 -24.04
C ASP A 209 -5.31 -12.95 -24.41
N VAL A 210 -4.60 -13.70 -25.27
CA VAL A 210 -3.32 -13.28 -25.85
C VAL A 210 -3.43 -11.96 -26.63
N ASN A 211 -4.55 -11.71 -27.32
CA ASN A 211 -4.76 -10.48 -28.08
C ASN A 211 -4.99 -9.28 -27.15
N PHE A 212 -5.81 -9.43 -26.11
CA PHE A 212 -5.97 -8.41 -25.07
C PHE A 212 -4.63 -8.04 -24.42
N ARG A 213 -3.83 -9.04 -24.03
CA ARG A 213 -2.53 -8.84 -23.37
C ARG A 213 -1.47 -8.24 -24.29
N LYS A 214 -1.63 -8.35 -25.61
CA LYS A 214 -0.76 -7.72 -26.61
C LYS A 214 -1.00 -6.21 -26.72
N PHE A 215 -2.26 -5.77 -26.63
CA PHE A 215 -2.64 -4.37 -26.89
C PHE A 215 -2.94 -3.55 -25.63
N PHE A 216 -3.33 -4.19 -24.53
CA PHE A 216 -3.64 -3.54 -23.25
C PHE A 216 -2.78 -4.10 -22.12
N ASN A 217 -2.35 -3.23 -21.21
CA ASN A 217 -1.72 -3.65 -19.97
C ASN A 217 -2.76 -4.03 -18.90
N THR A 218 -2.32 -4.66 -17.80
CA THR A 218 -3.21 -5.14 -16.72
C THR A 218 -4.10 -4.05 -16.12
N ILE A 219 -3.65 -2.80 -16.03
CA ILE A 219 -4.43 -1.68 -15.47
C ILE A 219 -5.55 -1.31 -16.44
N GLU A 220 -5.26 -1.25 -17.73
CA GLU A 220 -6.22 -0.96 -18.80
C GLU A 220 -7.29 -2.05 -18.88
N ILE A 221 -6.90 -3.33 -18.76
CA ILE A 221 -7.85 -4.47 -18.69
C ILE A 221 -8.71 -4.37 -17.41
N ASN A 222 -8.11 -4.10 -16.24
CA ASN A 222 -8.87 -3.93 -14.99
C ASN A 222 -9.92 -2.81 -15.09
N TYR A 223 -9.62 -1.72 -15.82
CA TYR A 223 -10.55 -0.62 -16.09
C TYR A 223 -11.70 -1.06 -17.00
N LEU A 224 -11.41 -1.67 -18.14
CA LEU A 224 -12.43 -2.10 -19.12
C LEU A 224 -13.43 -3.11 -18.50
N LEU A 225 -12.96 -3.96 -17.59
CA LEU A 225 -13.78 -4.96 -16.89
C LEU A 225 -14.52 -4.44 -15.64
N ASP A 226 -14.27 -3.21 -15.16
CA ASP A 226 -14.60 -2.75 -13.79
C ASP A 226 -14.30 -3.85 -12.74
N LYS A 227 -13.08 -4.39 -12.78
CA LYS A 227 -12.67 -5.56 -11.97
C LYS A 227 -12.93 -5.42 -10.47
N TYR A 228 -13.01 -4.20 -9.98
CA TYR A 228 -13.22 -3.87 -8.56
C TYR A 228 -14.69 -3.54 -8.23
N ASN A 229 -15.60 -3.57 -9.20
CA ASN A 229 -17.03 -3.25 -9.08
C ASN A 229 -17.31 -1.87 -8.46
N LYS A 230 -16.50 -0.87 -8.86
CA LYS A 230 -16.53 0.50 -8.34
C LYS A 230 -16.83 1.56 -9.41
N LEU A 231 -16.50 1.34 -10.69
CA LEU A 231 -16.87 2.27 -11.75
C LEU A 231 -18.39 2.39 -11.89
N GLY A 232 -19.11 1.27 -11.86
CA GLY A 232 -20.58 1.24 -11.88
C GLY A 232 -21.26 1.96 -10.70
N LYS A 233 -20.51 2.36 -9.67
CA LYS A 233 -20.96 3.14 -8.50
C LYS A 233 -20.25 4.50 -8.36
N SER A 234 -19.43 4.86 -9.34
CA SER A 234 -18.68 6.13 -9.35
C SER A 234 -19.59 7.32 -9.69
N ASN A 235 -19.02 8.49 -9.90
CA ASN A 235 -19.74 9.65 -10.40
C ASN A 235 -20.25 9.41 -11.84
N THR A 236 -21.31 10.13 -12.25
CA THR A 236 -21.98 9.94 -13.55
C THR A 236 -21.08 10.23 -14.75
N ILE A 237 -20.08 11.09 -14.62
CA ILE A 237 -19.16 11.46 -15.71
C ILE A 237 -18.19 10.29 -15.98
N SER A 238 -17.55 9.75 -14.94
CA SER A 238 -16.68 8.57 -15.06
C SER A 238 -17.45 7.33 -15.55
N GLN A 239 -18.69 7.14 -15.09
CA GLN A 239 -19.59 6.09 -15.62
C GLN A 239 -19.85 6.26 -17.12
N ALA A 240 -20.19 7.47 -17.58
CA ALA A 240 -20.45 7.74 -18.99
C ALA A 240 -19.21 7.54 -19.87
N LYS A 241 -18.02 7.97 -19.41
CA LYS A 241 -16.73 7.71 -20.09
C LYS A 241 -16.47 6.21 -20.25
N TRP A 242 -16.62 5.45 -19.16
CA TRP A 242 -16.41 4.00 -19.15
C TRP A 242 -17.40 3.27 -20.06
N ALA A 243 -18.69 3.62 -20.00
CA ALA A 243 -19.70 3.05 -20.90
C ALA A 243 -19.40 3.36 -22.38
N ALA A 244 -18.92 4.57 -22.70
CA ALA A 244 -18.54 4.97 -24.06
C ALA A 244 -17.31 4.19 -24.57
N ASP A 245 -16.25 4.06 -23.77
CA ASP A 245 -15.06 3.25 -24.13
C ASP A 245 -15.44 1.80 -24.39
N ARG A 246 -16.24 1.20 -23.50
CA ARG A 246 -16.71 -0.19 -23.63
C ARG A 246 -17.60 -0.39 -24.85
N THR A 247 -18.54 0.53 -25.11
CA THR A 247 -19.43 0.46 -26.27
C THR A 247 -18.64 0.61 -27.57
N SER A 248 -17.68 1.54 -27.62
CA SER A 248 -16.79 1.70 -28.77
C SER A 248 -15.95 0.44 -29.02
N LEU A 249 -15.42 -0.19 -27.98
CA LEU A 249 -14.69 -1.45 -28.10
C LEU A 249 -15.58 -2.58 -28.64
N LEU A 250 -16.82 -2.69 -28.13
CA LEU A 250 -17.78 -3.69 -28.57
C LEU A 250 -18.19 -3.50 -30.05
N GLN A 251 -18.46 -2.26 -30.45
CA GLN A 251 -18.81 -1.90 -31.83
C GLN A 251 -17.65 -2.11 -32.82
N GLU A 252 -16.41 -2.11 -32.34
CA GLU A 252 -15.23 -2.43 -33.16
C GLU A 252 -15.20 -3.90 -33.58
N LEU A 253 -15.79 -4.77 -32.76
CA LEU A 253 -15.72 -6.23 -32.86
C LEU A 253 -16.94 -6.87 -33.51
N ILE A 254 -17.95 -6.08 -33.89
CA ILE A 254 -19.19 -6.57 -34.50
C ILE A 254 -19.33 -6.04 -35.92
N ILE A 255 -19.55 -6.96 -36.86
CA ILE A 255 -19.97 -6.69 -38.23
C ILE A 255 -21.44 -7.11 -38.36
N ASP A 256 -22.24 -6.29 -39.04
CA ASP A 256 -23.63 -6.61 -39.38
C ASP A 256 -23.70 -7.66 -40.49
N ASP A 257 -24.64 -8.61 -40.39
CA ASP A 257 -24.78 -9.82 -41.22
C ASP A 257 -23.75 -10.93 -40.90
N VAL A 258 -24.03 -12.14 -41.39
CA VAL A 258 -23.29 -13.38 -41.09
C VAL A 258 -22.29 -13.69 -42.20
N TYR A 259 -20.99 -13.69 -41.88
CA TYR A 259 -19.88 -13.93 -42.79
C TYR A 259 -18.95 -15.03 -42.27
N GLY A 260 -18.62 -15.97 -43.13
CA GLY A 260 -17.73 -17.10 -42.86
C GLY A 260 -17.86 -18.15 -43.96
N GLY A 261 -17.21 -19.29 -43.80
CA GLY A 261 -17.05 -20.25 -44.88
C GLY A 261 -16.18 -19.68 -46.03
N ILE A 262 -16.48 -20.09 -47.26
CA ILE A 262 -15.87 -19.55 -48.48
C ILE A 262 -16.36 -18.11 -48.71
N LEU A 263 -15.41 -17.18 -48.75
CA LEU A 263 -15.65 -15.76 -48.97
C LEU A 263 -15.14 -15.34 -50.36
N PRO A 264 -15.72 -14.27 -50.96
CA PRO A 264 -15.17 -13.65 -52.17
C PRO A 264 -13.71 -13.23 -52.00
N LYS A 265 -12.92 -13.26 -53.08
CA LYS A 265 -11.50 -12.87 -53.07
C LYS A 265 -11.25 -11.44 -52.56
N GLU A 266 -12.23 -10.56 -52.78
CA GLU A 266 -12.23 -9.18 -52.30
C GLU A 266 -13.55 -8.94 -51.55
N LEU A 267 -13.55 -9.12 -50.23
CA LEU A 267 -14.67 -8.81 -49.36
C LEU A 267 -14.27 -7.67 -48.40
N ILE A 268 -14.88 -6.51 -48.60
CA ILE A 268 -14.74 -5.34 -47.72
C ILE A 268 -16.06 -5.18 -46.99
N LEU A 269 -16.00 -5.21 -45.66
CA LEU A 269 -17.10 -5.10 -44.71
C LEU A 269 -16.93 -3.83 -43.89
N GLU A 270 -17.98 -3.39 -43.20
CA GLU A 270 -17.89 -2.31 -42.21
C GLU A 270 -18.36 -2.84 -40.85
N ASN A 271 -17.59 -2.59 -39.79
CA ASN A 271 -18.03 -2.86 -38.41
C ASN A 271 -18.98 -1.76 -37.91
N LYS A 272 -19.53 -1.92 -36.70
CA LYS A 272 -20.44 -0.93 -36.11
C LYS A 272 -19.81 0.43 -35.78
N ASN A 273 -18.48 0.56 -35.84
CA ASN A 273 -17.75 1.83 -35.81
C ASN A 273 -17.45 2.41 -37.21
N SER A 274 -18.04 1.85 -38.27
CA SER A 274 -17.79 2.22 -39.67
C SER A 274 -16.33 2.06 -40.12
N ARG A 275 -15.53 1.23 -39.43
CA ARG A 275 -14.21 0.83 -39.94
C ARG A 275 -14.41 -0.18 -41.07
N LYS A 276 -13.75 0.08 -42.19
CA LYS A 276 -13.58 -0.88 -43.28
C LYS A 276 -12.66 -2.02 -42.83
N LEU A 277 -13.22 -3.23 -42.79
CA LEU A 277 -12.54 -4.47 -42.49
C LEU A 277 -12.47 -5.30 -43.77
N PHE A 278 -11.31 -5.86 -44.05
CA PHE A 278 -11.08 -6.69 -45.22
C PHE A 278 -10.99 -8.15 -44.80
N MET A 279 -11.96 -8.98 -45.20
CA MET A 279 -12.07 -10.36 -44.73
C MET A 279 -11.66 -11.35 -45.84
N LYS A 280 -10.92 -12.39 -45.47
CA LYS A 280 -10.49 -13.48 -46.36
C LYS A 280 -10.85 -14.83 -45.75
N SER A 281 -11.08 -15.82 -46.63
CA SER A 281 -11.18 -17.23 -46.25
C SER A 281 -10.00 -18.03 -46.82
N ASN A 282 -9.56 -19.07 -46.11
CA ASN A 282 -8.53 -20.01 -46.54
C ASN A 282 -8.98 -21.46 -46.29
N SER A 283 -8.25 -22.43 -46.84
CA SER A 283 -8.50 -23.87 -46.68
C SER A 283 -9.96 -24.22 -46.98
N GLU A 284 -10.42 -23.85 -48.18
CA GLU A 284 -11.79 -24.04 -48.66
C GLU A 284 -12.87 -23.51 -47.69
N GLY A 285 -12.61 -22.38 -47.03
CA GLY A 285 -13.57 -21.72 -46.13
C GLY A 285 -13.54 -22.19 -44.67
N THR A 286 -12.70 -23.18 -44.33
CA THR A 286 -12.62 -23.68 -42.96
C THR A 286 -12.04 -22.67 -41.97
N SER A 287 -11.24 -21.70 -42.44
CA SER A 287 -10.69 -20.62 -41.61
C SER A 287 -10.80 -19.25 -42.27
N VAL A 288 -10.95 -18.20 -41.46
CA VAL A 288 -11.04 -16.80 -41.92
C VAL A 288 -9.95 -15.90 -41.30
N SER A 289 -9.59 -14.81 -41.98
CA SER A 289 -8.73 -13.74 -41.45
C SER A 289 -9.34 -12.36 -41.70
N VAL A 290 -8.98 -11.38 -40.87
CA VAL A 290 -9.46 -10.00 -40.95
C VAL A 290 -8.27 -9.04 -41.00
N ASN A 291 -8.25 -8.16 -42.00
CA ASN A 291 -7.16 -7.24 -42.30
C ASN A 291 -5.79 -7.96 -42.44
N ASN A 292 -4.94 -7.81 -41.44
CA ASN A 292 -3.60 -8.38 -41.35
C ASN A 292 -3.50 -9.49 -40.30
N SER A 293 -4.62 -9.93 -39.71
CA SER A 293 -4.61 -11.00 -38.71
C SER A 293 -4.12 -12.31 -39.31
N ASP A 294 -3.55 -13.17 -38.45
CA ASP A 294 -3.47 -14.60 -38.75
C ASP A 294 -4.88 -15.19 -38.97
N TYR A 295 -4.92 -16.38 -39.57
CA TYR A 295 -6.17 -17.13 -39.70
C TYR A 295 -6.69 -17.54 -38.32
N SER A 296 -7.99 -17.31 -38.12
CA SER A 296 -8.70 -17.52 -36.86
C SER A 296 -8.61 -18.99 -36.39
N PRO A 297 -8.00 -19.28 -35.21
CA PRO A 297 -8.00 -20.62 -34.64
C PRO A 297 -9.40 -21.14 -34.26
N ILE A 298 -10.36 -20.24 -34.04
CA ILE A 298 -11.75 -20.55 -33.71
C ILE A 298 -12.64 -19.98 -34.82
N SER A 299 -12.66 -20.62 -35.99
CA SER A 299 -13.47 -20.16 -37.13
C SER A 299 -14.86 -20.80 -37.15
N ASN A 300 -15.82 -20.09 -37.75
CA ASN A 300 -17.16 -20.57 -38.13
C ASN A 300 -18.00 -21.15 -36.97
N ARG A 301 -17.88 -20.62 -35.76
CA ARG A 301 -18.69 -21.09 -34.60
C ARG A 301 -20.04 -20.40 -34.58
N ILE A 302 -21.14 -21.15 -34.66
CA ILE A 302 -22.49 -20.60 -34.74
C ILE A 302 -23.07 -20.38 -33.33
N PHE A 303 -23.82 -19.27 -33.18
CA PHE A 303 -24.74 -19.03 -32.08
C PHE A 303 -26.13 -18.70 -32.64
N GLU A 304 -27.15 -18.63 -31.78
CA GLU A 304 -28.57 -18.42 -32.14
C GLU A 304 -28.81 -17.45 -33.31
N ILE A 305 -28.13 -16.29 -33.32
CA ILE A 305 -28.35 -15.21 -34.30
C ILE A 305 -27.06 -14.77 -35.01
N GLY A 306 -26.07 -15.66 -35.17
CA GLY A 306 -24.85 -15.27 -35.90
C GLY A 306 -23.69 -16.26 -35.87
N VAL A 307 -22.50 -15.73 -36.14
CA VAL A 307 -21.24 -16.47 -36.15
C VAL A 307 -20.13 -15.76 -35.38
N VAL A 308 -19.31 -16.54 -34.68
CA VAL A 308 -18.11 -16.14 -33.95
C VAL A 308 -16.86 -16.60 -34.71
N HIS A 309 -15.88 -15.70 -34.80
CA HIS A 309 -14.50 -16.03 -35.20
C HIS A 309 -13.51 -15.49 -34.17
N GLY A 310 -12.69 -16.36 -33.57
CA GLY A 310 -11.71 -16.00 -32.54
C GLY A 310 -10.33 -15.65 -33.11
N PHE A 311 -9.67 -14.60 -32.63
CA PHE A 311 -8.42 -14.07 -33.20
C PHE A 311 -7.35 -13.75 -32.15
N SER A 312 -6.11 -14.18 -32.40
CA SER A 312 -4.93 -13.83 -31.60
C SER A 312 -4.34 -12.45 -31.94
N ASP A 313 -4.66 -11.89 -33.12
CA ASP A 313 -4.04 -10.64 -33.60
C ASP A 313 -5.01 -9.69 -34.36
N LEU A 314 -5.87 -8.98 -33.60
CA LEU A 314 -6.63 -7.82 -34.11
C LEU A 314 -5.89 -6.51 -33.80
N ASP A 315 -5.19 -5.96 -34.79
CA ASP A 315 -4.36 -4.75 -34.66
C ASP A 315 -5.13 -3.46 -34.32
N PHE A 316 -6.42 -3.44 -34.63
CA PHE A 316 -7.30 -2.29 -34.45
C PHE A 316 -7.97 -2.19 -33.06
N LEU A 317 -7.81 -3.20 -32.18
CA LEU A 317 -8.54 -3.37 -30.92
C LEU A 317 -8.52 -2.14 -29.99
N ARG A 318 -7.43 -1.37 -29.99
CA ARG A 318 -7.26 -0.19 -29.10
C ARG A 318 -7.72 1.14 -29.72
N THR A 319 -8.07 1.19 -31.00
CA THR A 319 -8.09 2.45 -31.78
C THR A 319 -8.98 3.56 -31.19
N HIS A 320 -10.15 3.20 -30.66
CA HIS A 320 -11.13 4.18 -30.15
C HIS A 320 -11.01 4.45 -28.63
N ILE A 321 -10.03 3.87 -27.94
CA ILE A 321 -9.87 3.98 -26.48
C ILE A 321 -8.61 4.77 -26.15
N GLN A 322 -8.78 6.04 -25.82
CA GLN A 322 -7.69 6.86 -25.27
C GLN A 322 -7.61 6.71 -23.75
N PHE A 323 -6.49 6.21 -23.23
CA PHE A 323 -6.25 6.12 -21.80
C PHE A 323 -5.66 7.42 -21.23
N ASP A 324 -6.09 7.76 -20.02
CA ASP A 324 -5.65 8.92 -19.25
C ASP A 324 -5.39 8.52 -17.77
N ALA A 325 -5.03 9.48 -16.92
CA ALA A 325 -4.76 9.22 -15.51
C ALA A 325 -6.04 8.84 -14.72
N GLU A 326 -7.21 9.34 -15.10
CA GLU A 326 -8.49 8.95 -14.49
C GLU A 326 -8.77 7.45 -14.72
N LYS A 327 -8.65 6.98 -15.96
CA LYS A 327 -8.83 5.57 -16.33
C LYS A 327 -7.79 4.67 -15.68
N TYR A 328 -6.53 5.11 -15.58
CA TYR A 328 -5.48 4.39 -14.85
C TYR A 328 -5.77 4.28 -13.35
N LEU A 329 -6.20 5.37 -12.69
CA LEU A 329 -6.57 5.34 -11.26
C LEU A 329 -7.70 4.36 -10.99
N HIS A 330 -8.72 4.31 -11.86
CA HIS A 330 -9.77 3.29 -11.79
C HIS A 330 -9.23 1.86 -11.94
N GLY A 331 -8.37 1.61 -12.94
CA GLY A 331 -7.70 0.31 -13.13
C GLY A 331 -6.74 -0.10 -12.01
N LEU A 332 -6.33 0.85 -11.16
CA LEU A 332 -5.54 0.68 -9.94
C LEU A 332 -6.41 0.59 -8.66
N ASN A 333 -7.73 0.38 -8.78
CA ASN A 333 -8.69 0.33 -7.65
C ASN A 333 -8.83 1.66 -6.87
N CYS A 334 -8.39 2.79 -7.42
CA CYS A 334 -8.41 4.11 -6.78
C CYS A 334 -9.68 4.92 -7.11
N SER A 335 -10.81 4.25 -7.39
CA SER A 335 -12.06 4.89 -7.81
C SER A 335 -12.67 5.86 -6.80
N GLU A 336 -12.49 5.63 -5.50
CA GLU A 336 -12.96 6.56 -4.45
C GLU A 336 -12.11 7.84 -4.42
N PHE A 337 -10.80 7.74 -4.67
CA PHE A 337 -9.93 8.92 -4.83
C PHE A 337 -10.36 9.75 -6.06
N VAL A 338 -10.70 9.10 -7.17
CA VAL A 338 -11.26 9.79 -8.36
C VAL A 338 -12.60 10.48 -8.04
N LYS A 339 -13.48 9.83 -7.29
CA LYS A 339 -14.78 10.38 -6.87
C LYS A 339 -14.63 11.60 -5.96
N GLU A 340 -13.71 11.57 -5.01
CA GLU A 340 -13.32 12.74 -4.21
C GLU A 340 -12.65 13.85 -5.05
N LEU A 341 -11.98 13.46 -6.13
CA LEU A 341 -11.61 14.26 -7.31
C LEU A 341 -12.72 15.23 -7.76
N TYR A 342 -13.77 14.62 -8.32
CA TYR A 342 -14.93 15.33 -8.86
C TYR A 342 -15.75 16.05 -7.77
N PHE A 343 -15.89 15.46 -6.58
CA PHE A 343 -16.62 16.07 -5.47
C PHE A 343 -16.01 17.41 -4.98
N ARG A 344 -14.78 17.71 -5.37
CA ARG A 344 -14.03 18.90 -4.92
C ARG A 344 -13.53 19.79 -6.05
N ASP A 345 -14.03 19.63 -7.28
CA ASP A 345 -13.60 20.38 -8.48
C ASP A 345 -12.08 20.31 -8.72
N LEU A 346 -11.53 19.09 -8.66
CA LEU A 346 -10.11 18.78 -8.82
C LEU A 346 -9.82 17.75 -9.93
N GLU A 347 -10.84 17.27 -10.64
CA GLU A 347 -10.72 16.33 -11.78
C GLU A 347 -9.76 16.84 -12.89
N LYS A 348 -9.58 18.16 -13.01
CA LYS A 348 -8.57 18.79 -13.86
C LYS A 348 -7.13 18.30 -13.64
N PHE A 349 -6.80 17.71 -12.49
CA PHE A 349 -5.48 17.12 -12.20
C PHE A 349 -5.29 15.72 -12.80
N ILE A 350 -6.38 15.03 -13.19
CA ILE A 350 -6.35 13.67 -13.75
C ILE A 350 -6.84 13.59 -15.21
N GLN A 351 -7.52 14.65 -15.70
CA GLN A 351 -8.04 14.73 -17.08
C GLN A 351 -7.13 15.46 -18.07
N ASN A 352 -6.29 16.39 -17.60
CA ASN A 352 -5.47 17.23 -18.49
C ASN A 352 -4.08 16.64 -18.69
N GLY A 353 -3.54 16.77 -19.91
CA GLY A 353 -2.15 16.40 -20.26
C GLY A 353 -1.05 17.29 -19.64
N ARG A 354 -1.27 17.80 -18.44
CA ARG A 354 -0.28 18.51 -17.61
C ARG A 354 0.83 17.54 -17.19
N LYS A 355 2.03 18.06 -16.94
CA LYS A 355 3.09 17.28 -16.29
C LYS A 355 2.81 17.23 -14.80
N ILE A 356 2.37 16.08 -14.29
CA ILE A 356 1.93 15.88 -12.91
C ILE A 356 2.47 14.57 -12.37
N THR A 357 2.88 14.58 -11.11
CA THR A 357 3.12 13.36 -10.32
C THR A 357 1.99 13.20 -9.32
N ILE A 358 1.39 12.02 -9.25
CA ILE A 358 0.32 11.68 -8.31
C ILE A 358 0.86 10.62 -7.35
N PHE A 359 0.81 10.89 -6.04
CA PHE A 359 0.98 9.90 -5.00
C PHE A 359 -0.41 9.45 -4.55
N VAL A 360 -0.81 8.21 -4.86
CA VAL A 360 -2.15 7.69 -4.55
C VAL A 360 -2.07 6.55 -3.54
N PRO A 361 -2.83 6.56 -2.43
CA PRO A 361 -2.78 5.47 -1.47
C PRO A 361 -3.42 4.21 -2.03
N GLN A 362 -2.93 3.03 -1.62
CA GLN A 362 -3.55 1.77 -2.02
C GLN A 362 -5.00 1.68 -1.53
N ALA A 363 -5.85 1.10 -2.38
CA ALA A 363 -7.30 1.08 -2.20
C ALA A 363 -7.78 0.57 -0.83
N SER A 364 -7.05 -0.36 -0.20
CA SER A 364 -7.33 -0.90 1.13
C SER A 364 -7.36 0.14 2.26
N PHE A 365 -6.81 1.34 2.04
CA PHE A 365 -6.78 2.42 3.03
C PHE A 365 -7.81 3.52 2.76
N ASN A 366 -8.44 3.53 1.58
CA ASN A 366 -9.24 4.65 1.08
C ASN A 366 -10.76 4.43 1.14
N GLU A 367 -11.24 3.25 1.53
CA GLU A 367 -12.67 2.90 1.37
C GLU A 367 -13.62 3.65 2.32
N ASP A 368 -13.11 4.11 3.47
CA ASP A 368 -13.90 4.79 4.53
C ASP A 368 -13.47 6.24 4.82
N ARG A 369 -12.47 6.78 4.11
CA ARG A 369 -11.83 8.08 4.46
C ARG A 369 -12.24 9.19 3.49
N GLY A 370 -12.97 10.18 4.00
CA GLY A 370 -13.24 11.42 3.28
C GLY A 370 -12.04 12.37 3.32
N TYR A 371 -11.66 12.93 2.17
CA TYR A 371 -10.55 13.88 2.10
C TYR A 371 -11.01 15.32 2.36
N THR A 372 -10.07 16.23 2.52
CA THR A 372 -10.32 17.68 2.36
C THR A 372 -9.68 18.17 1.07
N LYS A 373 -10.15 19.28 0.49
CA LYS A 373 -9.55 19.86 -0.73
C LYS A 373 -8.05 20.15 -0.57
N PRO A 374 -7.55 20.69 0.57
CA PRO A 374 -6.13 20.76 0.88
C PRO A 374 -5.41 19.41 0.90
N SER A 375 -5.98 18.39 1.55
CA SER A 375 -5.36 17.07 1.67
C SER A 375 -5.25 16.37 0.31
N LEU A 376 -6.27 16.45 -0.56
CA LEU A 376 -6.15 15.94 -1.94
C LEU A 376 -5.04 16.65 -2.70
N LEU A 377 -4.97 17.98 -2.67
CA LEU A 377 -3.93 18.75 -3.37
C LEU A 377 -2.50 18.40 -2.90
N TYR A 378 -2.34 17.92 -1.67
CA TYR A 378 -1.06 17.45 -1.14
C TYR A 378 -0.55 16.15 -1.79
N HIS A 379 -1.44 15.37 -2.43
CA HIS A 379 -1.11 14.15 -3.17
C HIS A 379 -0.58 14.41 -4.59
N PHE A 380 -0.49 15.67 -5.03
CA PHE A 380 -0.03 16.05 -6.37
C PHE A 380 1.24 16.91 -6.31
N VAL A 381 2.11 16.74 -7.30
CA VAL A 381 3.22 17.65 -7.62
C VAL A 381 3.06 18.11 -9.06
N GLU A 382 3.25 19.41 -9.33
CA GLU A 382 3.33 19.93 -10.69
C GLU A 382 4.76 19.68 -11.24
N GLY A 383 4.88 18.73 -12.17
CA GLY A 383 6.15 18.18 -12.65
C GLY A 383 6.12 16.64 -12.70
N LYS A 384 7.12 16.04 -13.35
CA LYS A 384 7.39 14.59 -13.24
C LYS A 384 8.56 14.37 -12.28
N ILE A 385 8.34 13.54 -11.28
CA ILE A 385 9.38 13.01 -10.37
C ILE A 385 9.80 11.64 -10.92
N ASP A 386 11.10 11.43 -11.11
CA ASP A 386 11.68 10.12 -11.39
C ASP A 386 12.61 9.75 -10.24
N LEU A 387 12.12 8.91 -9.31
CA LEU A 387 12.87 8.52 -8.12
C LEU A 387 14.18 7.78 -8.42
N GLU A 388 14.32 7.14 -9.59
CA GLU A 388 15.56 6.48 -9.96
C GLU A 388 16.60 7.48 -10.47
N GLN A 389 16.18 8.50 -11.23
CA GLN A 389 17.06 9.58 -11.72
C GLN A 389 17.40 10.61 -10.63
N ASP A 390 16.40 11.12 -9.92
CA ASP A 390 16.54 12.15 -8.87
C ASP A 390 17.54 11.71 -7.79
N PHE A 391 17.54 10.41 -7.45
CA PHE A 391 18.43 9.82 -6.45
C PHE A 391 19.59 9.01 -7.06
N PHE A 392 19.86 9.10 -8.37
CA PHE A 392 20.93 8.35 -9.06
C PHE A 392 22.33 8.76 -8.59
N SER A 393 22.59 10.07 -8.53
CA SER A 393 23.88 10.66 -8.17
C SER A 393 24.15 10.63 -6.66
N LEU A 394 23.13 10.36 -5.84
CA LEU A 394 23.20 10.32 -4.39
C LEU A 394 23.61 8.91 -3.93
N ARG A 395 24.93 8.71 -3.77
CA ARG A 395 25.51 7.41 -3.37
C ARG A 395 24.97 6.95 -2.00
N PRO A 396 24.71 5.64 -1.81
CA PRO A 396 24.30 5.11 -0.51
C PRO A 396 25.50 5.01 0.44
N ILE A 397 25.85 6.11 1.09
CA ILE A 397 26.95 6.17 2.07
C ILE A 397 26.40 6.77 3.37
N GLN A 398 26.00 5.89 4.30
CA GLN A 398 25.56 6.15 5.70
C GLN A 398 24.36 7.09 5.93
N TYR A 399 24.17 8.13 5.13
CA TYR A 399 23.10 9.12 5.25
C TYR A 399 21.96 8.76 4.29
N ALA A 400 20.71 9.01 4.69
CA ALA A 400 19.53 8.74 3.87
C ALA A 400 19.27 9.94 2.93
N PRO A 401 19.63 9.88 1.64
CA PRO A 401 19.55 11.06 0.79
C PRO A 401 18.09 11.49 0.64
N THR A 402 17.88 12.80 0.73
CA THR A 402 16.55 13.42 0.83
C THR A 402 16.44 14.59 -0.13
N GLN A 403 15.29 14.75 -0.77
CA GLN A 403 14.95 15.89 -1.63
C GLN A 403 13.60 16.48 -1.22
N ILE A 404 13.42 17.78 -1.44
CA ILE A 404 12.23 18.54 -1.07
C ILE A 404 11.47 18.96 -2.34
N TYR A 405 10.16 18.71 -2.36
CA TYR A 405 9.27 19.00 -3.49
C TYR A 405 8.11 19.89 -3.06
N ASP A 406 7.61 20.71 -3.99
CA ASP A 406 6.37 21.48 -3.83
C ASP A 406 5.16 20.61 -4.18
N SER A 407 4.19 20.50 -3.26
CA SER A 407 2.88 19.94 -3.61
C SER A 407 2.01 20.97 -4.35
N ALA A 408 0.94 20.50 -4.99
CA ALA A 408 -0.09 21.38 -5.56
C ALA A 408 -0.96 22.07 -4.48
N PHE A 409 -0.78 21.77 -3.19
CA PHE A 409 -1.46 22.49 -2.12
C PHE A 409 -0.76 23.83 -1.82
N CYS A 410 -1.15 24.85 -2.56
CA CYS A 410 -0.73 26.22 -2.30
C CYS A 410 -1.56 26.83 -1.17
N SER A 411 -0.92 27.01 -0.01
CA SER A 411 -1.61 27.45 1.21
C SER A 411 -2.03 28.91 1.09
N SER A 412 -3.08 29.30 1.81
CA SER A 412 -3.58 30.67 1.77
C SER A 412 -2.46 31.68 2.07
N ALA A 413 -2.55 32.86 1.45
CA ALA A 413 -1.65 33.99 1.68
C ALA A 413 -1.60 34.49 3.14
N LYS A 414 -2.37 33.90 4.07
CA LYS A 414 -2.28 34.12 5.52
C LYS A 414 -1.24 33.24 6.22
N ARG A 415 -1.05 32.00 5.75
CA ARG A 415 -0.24 30.98 6.46
C ARG A 415 1.17 30.84 5.90
N LEU A 416 1.33 30.65 4.59
CA LEU A 416 2.63 30.45 3.92
C LEU A 416 2.91 31.52 2.86
N GLY A 417 2.33 32.71 2.98
CA GLY A 417 2.50 33.79 1.99
C GLY A 417 2.03 33.49 0.56
N GLY A 418 1.29 32.39 0.34
CA GLY A 418 0.90 31.90 -0.98
C GLY A 418 1.84 30.83 -1.54
N HIS A 419 2.94 30.52 -0.86
CA HIS A 419 3.80 29.39 -1.18
C HIS A 419 3.08 28.05 -0.94
N CYS A 420 3.55 27.03 -1.64
CA CYS A 420 2.95 25.70 -1.61
C CYS A 420 3.57 24.84 -0.51
N GLN A 421 2.74 23.98 0.08
CA GLN A 421 3.15 23.13 1.19
C GLN A 421 4.16 22.11 0.65
N LYS A 422 5.39 22.20 1.13
CA LYS A 422 6.43 21.26 0.76
C LYS A 422 6.28 19.94 1.50
N PHE A 423 6.83 18.89 0.90
CA PHE A 423 7.13 17.61 1.52
C PHE A 423 8.52 17.15 1.07
N LYS A 424 9.08 16.16 1.77
CA LYS A 424 10.40 15.61 1.42
C LYS A 424 10.31 14.12 1.13
N ILE A 425 11.04 13.66 0.11
CA ILE A 425 11.21 12.23 -0.19
C ILE A 425 12.60 11.82 0.26
N THR A 426 12.68 10.83 1.14
CA THR A 426 13.92 10.25 1.67
C THR A 426 14.10 8.84 1.13
N ARG A 427 15.27 8.55 0.54
CA ARG A 427 15.65 7.20 0.12
C ARG A 427 16.34 6.47 1.27
N SER A 428 15.85 5.28 1.59
CA SER A 428 16.44 4.38 2.58
C SER A 428 16.81 3.04 1.95
N ASN A 429 17.44 2.16 2.74
CA ASN A 429 17.64 0.75 2.40
C ASN A 429 16.33 -0.06 2.25
N LYS A 430 15.18 0.46 2.73
CA LYS A 430 13.85 -0.21 2.67
C LYS A 430 12.94 0.34 1.56
N GLY A 431 13.41 1.34 0.80
CA GLY A 431 12.63 2.06 -0.22
C GLY A 431 12.59 3.57 0.01
N TYR A 432 11.69 4.25 -0.68
CA TYR A 432 11.49 5.70 -0.61
C TYR A 432 10.33 6.04 0.33
N TYR A 433 10.47 7.13 1.09
CA TYR A 433 9.52 7.55 2.12
C TYR A 433 9.22 9.05 2.02
N ILE A 434 7.94 9.42 1.98
CA ILE A 434 7.47 10.80 2.04
C ILE A 434 7.36 11.24 3.50
N ASN A 435 7.99 12.37 3.83
CA ASN A 435 8.15 12.92 5.18
C ASN A 435 8.66 11.89 6.21
N GLY A 436 9.46 10.91 5.78
CA GLY A 436 9.95 9.81 6.62
C GLY A 436 8.89 8.80 7.08
N ARG A 437 7.61 8.98 6.73
CA ARG A 437 6.49 8.14 7.20
C ARG A 437 5.86 7.29 6.09
N PHE A 438 5.41 7.92 5.01
CA PHE A 438 4.58 7.25 4.00
C PHE A 438 5.46 6.58 2.96
N LYS A 439 5.41 5.25 2.86
CA LYS A 439 6.26 4.49 1.96
C LYS A 439 5.71 4.53 0.53
N ILE A 440 6.58 4.87 -0.42
CA ILE A 440 6.30 4.70 -1.85
C ILE A 440 6.56 3.24 -2.22
N LEU A 441 5.55 2.58 -2.79
CA LEU A 441 5.50 1.13 -2.98
C LEU A 441 6.15 0.66 -4.28
N ASN A 442 6.02 1.44 -5.36
CA ASN A 442 6.65 1.21 -6.65
C ASN A 442 7.80 2.22 -6.88
N THR A 443 9.00 1.74 -7.24
CA THR A 443 10.14 2.64 -7.53
C THR A 443 9.99 3.34 -8.87
N LYS A 444 9.39 2.65 -9.85
CA LYS A 444 9.00 3.19 -11.16
C LYS A 444 7.53 3.56 -11.15
N PRO A 445 7.15 4.76 -11.61
CA PRO A 445 5.77 5.20 -11.65
C PRO A 445 4.98 4.41 -12.72
N TYR A 446 3.67 4.34 -12.56
CA TYR A 446 2.78 4.01 -13.66
C TYR A 446 2.68 5.26 -14.56
N GLU A 447 3.29 5.18 -15.73
CA GLU A 447 3.36 6.27 -16.71
C GLU A 447 2.15 6.26 -17.64
N ILE A 448 1.46 7.41 -17.73
CA ILE A 448 0.38 7.63 -18.70
C ILE A 448 0.43 9.06 -19.24
N GLY A 449 0.90 9.20 -20.49
CA GLY A 449 1.14 10.49 -21.12
C GLY A 449 2.10 11.38 -20.33
N ASN A 450 1.61 12.53 -19.87
CA ASN A 450 2.39 13.45 -19.04
C ASN A 450 2.25 13.21 -17.52
N THR A 451 1.52 12.18 -17.10
CA THR A 451 1.28 11.86 -15.68
C THR A 451 2.09 10.66 -15.21
N SER A 452 2.71 10.79 -14.04
CA SER A 452 3.46 9.74 -13.33
C SER A 452 2.70 9.37 -12.05
N ILE A 453 2.30 8.11 -11.89
CA ILE A 453 1.50 7.67 -10.72
C ILE A 453 2.32 6.74 -9.82
N TYR A 454 2.46 7.12 -8.55
CA TYR A 454 3.09 6.36 -7.48
C TYR A 454 2.05 5.88 -6.47
N SER A 455 2.06 4.60 -6.13
CA SER A 455 1.26 4.05 -5.03
C SER A 455 1.98 4.23 -3.69
N ILE A 456 1.25 4.62 -2.66
CA ILE A 456 1.74 4.77 -1.27
C ILE A 456 0.96 3.88 -0.30
N ASP A 457 1.52 3.66 0.90
CA ASP A 457 1.00 2.73 1.91
C ASP A 457 -0.08 3.30 2.85
N ASP A 458 -0.21 4.63 2.98
CA ASP A 458 -1.23 5.33 3.78
C ASP A 458 -1.44 6.74 3.21
N ASP A 459 -2.54 7.41 3.57
CA ASP A 459 -2.87 8.76 3.06
C ASP A 459 -1.81 9.81 3.40
N LEU A 460 -1.44 10.68 2.45
CA LEU A 460 -0.57 11.82 2.77
C LEU A 460 -1.29 12.81 3.68
N GLN A 461 -0.89 12.81 4.94
CA GLN A 461 -1.37 13.75 5.94
C GLN A 461 -0.63 15.08 5.80
N LEU A 462 -1.39 16.17 5.71
CA LEU A 462 -0.84 17.51 5.76
C LEU A 462 -0.11 17.75 7.09
N PRO A 463 0.99 18.53 7.09
CA PRO A 463 1.67 18.92 8.32
C PRO A 463 0.73 19.59 9.33
N GLY A 464 0.92 19.25 10.62
CA GLY A 464 0.10 19.71 11.72
C GLY A 464 0.42 21.14 12.15
N ASP A 465 -0.01 21.52 13.36
CA ASP A 465 0.57 22.66 14.06
C ASP A 465 2.03 22.38 14.48
N LEU A 466 2.67 23.40 15.08
CA LEU A 466 4.07 23.33 15.51
C LEU A 466 4.35 22.12 16.42
N VAL A 467 3.42 21.74 17.29
CA VAL A 467 3.60 20.64 18.25
C VAL A 467 3.37 19.30 17.58
N LEU A 468 2.31 19.16 16.77
CA LEU A 468 1.95 17.92 16.08
C LEU A 468 2.94 17.55 14.95
N SER A 469 3.67 18.52 14.40
CA SER A 469 4.72 18.27 13.41
C SER A 469 6.05 17.79 14.02
N LEU A 470 6.27 17.91 15.33
CA LEU A 470 7.52 17.51 15.98
C LEU A 470 7.45 16.08 16.51
N ALA A 471 8.32 15.23 15.97
CA ALA A 471 8.47 13.85 16.42
C ALA A 471 9.17 13.78 17.81
N PRO A 472 8.75 12.90 18.73
CA PRO A 472 9.36 12.77 20.06
C PRO A 472 10.87 12.53 20.06
N GLU A 473 11.37 11.86 19.01
CA GLU A 473 12.78 11.51 18.79
C GLU A 473 13.69 12.73 18.60
N ASN A 474 13.12 13.91 18.31
CA ASN A 474 13.87 15.16 18.19
C ASN A 474 14.20 15.80 19.55
N HIS A 475 13.65 15.28 20.66
CA HIS A 475 13.90 15.75 22.03
C HIS A 475 13.64 17.26 22.32
N CYS A 476 12.85 17.95 21.48
CA CYS A 476 12.57 19.40 21.58
C CYS A 476 11.71 19.85 22.79
N SER A 477 11.53 19.03 23.82
CA SER A 477 10.54 19.22 24.90
C SER A 477 10.77 20.48 25.74
N ILE A 478 12.03 20.82 26.03
CA ILE A 478 12.41 22.03 26.76
C ILE A 478 12.02 23.28 25.95
N SER A 479 12.36 23.32 24.66
CA SER A 479 11.99 24.45 23.80
C SER A 479 10.48 24.61 23.64
N LEU A 480 9.72 23.51 23.57
CA LEU A 480 8.26 23.55 23.57
C LEU A 480 7.68 24.10 24.89
N MET A 481 8.27 23.75 26.04
CA MET A 481 7.90 24.35 27.33
C MET A 481 8.18 25.86 27.33
N LEU A 482 9.34 26.29 26.85
CA LEU A 482 9.75 27.70 26.79
C LEU A 482 8.87 28.52 25.83
N LEU A 483 8.55 27.99 24.65
CA LEU A 483 7.57 28.60 23.73
C LEU A 483 6.18 28.69 24.36
N LYS A 484 5.76 27.68 25.14
CA LYS A 484 4.47 27.69 25.85
C LYS A 484 4.39 28.79 26.90
N GLU A 485 5.46 29.03 27.68
CA GLU A 485 5.50 30.10 28.68
C GLU A 485 5.38 31.51 28.05
N LEU A 486 5.72 31.66 26.77
CA LEU A 486 5.58 32.89 25.99
C LEU A 486 4.31 32.96 25.11
N ASN A 487 3.48 31.92 25.10
CA ASN A 487 2.36 31.72 24.15
C ASN A 487 2.78 31.77 22.66
N LEU A 488 3.91 31.14 22.33
CA LEU A 488 4.49 31.07 20.97
C LEU A 488 4.30 29.71 20.27
N LEU A 489 3.44 28.83 20.81
CA LEU A 489 3.08 27.56 20.14
C LEU A 489 2.07 27.74 18.99
N ASP A 490 1.30 28.81 19.01
CA ASP A 490 0.41 29.25 17.93
C ASP A 490 0.88 30.64 17.48
N LEU A 491 1.29 30.78 16.22
CA LEU A 491 1.88 32.02 15.71
C LEU A 491 0.82 32.85 14.96
N PRO A 492 0.84 34.19 15.07
CA PRO A 492 -0.10 35.03 14.35
C PRO A 492 0.12 34.96 12.83
N SER A 493 -0.90 35.27 12.03
CA SER A 493 -0.76 35.36 10.57
C SER A 493 0.16 36.53 10.19
N ASN A 494 1.33 36.23 9.60
CA ASN A 494 2.29 37.23 9.11
C ASN A 494 2.28 37.43 7.58
N HIS A 495 1.43 36.68 6.87
CA HIS A 495 1.34 36.68 5.40
C HIS A 495 2.62 36.28 4.64
N LYS A 496 3.54 35.56 5.29
CA LYS A 496 4.79 35.07 4.69
C LYS A 496 5.09 33.61 5.01
N GLY A 497 4.67 33.15 6.19
CA GLY A 497 5.14 31.90 6.79
C GLY A 497 6.30 32.15 7.76
N TYR A 498 6.67 31.11 8.49
CA TYR A 498 7.68 31.18 9.55
C TYR A 498 8.83 30.20 9.34
N THR A 499 10.02 30.63 9.73
CA THR A 499 11.18 29.78 9.92
C THR A 499 11.55 29.79 11.40
N ILE A 500 11.67 28.62 12.01
CA ILE A 500 12.01 28.47 13.44
C ILE A 500 13.31 27.69 13.57
N LEU A 501 14.33 28.29 14.19
CA LEU A 501 15.52 27.58 14.63
C LEU A 501 15.22 27.07 16.04
N LEU A 502 14.87 25.78 16.18
CA LEU A 502 14.37 25.22 17.43
C LEU A 502 15.48 24.43 18.13
N PRO A 503 15.95 24.85 19.31
CA PRO A 503 16.91 24.08 20.09
C PRO A 503 16.31 22.72 20.47
N CYS A 504 16.91 21.65 20.00
CA CYS A 504 16.43 20.28 20.09
C CYS A 504 17.63 19.37 20.42
N MET A 505 17.41 18.04 20.45
CA MET A 505 18.45 17.06 20.76
C MET A 505 19.17 17.43 22.08
N ASN A 506 20.46 17.73 22.01
CA ASN A 506 21.34 18.02 23.14
C ASN A 506 21.61 19.53 23.33
N SER A 507 20.88 20.41 22.64
CA SER A 507 21.10 21.87 22.66
C SER A 507 21.05 22.50 24.07
N TRP A 508 20.33 21.86 24.98
CA TRP A 508 20.11 22.32 26.35
C TRP A 508 21.01 21.64 27.38
N ASP A 509 21.89 20.74 26.96
CA ASP A 509 22.85 20.07 27.85
C ASP A 509 23.73 21.12 28.54
N ASN A 510 24.03 20.89 29.82
CA ASN A 510 24.78 21.81 30.69
C ASN A 510 24.17 23.23 30.87
N ASN A 511 22.90 23.43 30.51
CA ASN A 511 22.21 24.73 30.58
C ASN A 511 21.02 24.76 31.57
N ASP A 512 20.97 23.86 32.56
CA ASP A 512 19.90 23.78 33.57
C ASP A 512 19.66 25.12 34.31
N LEU A 513 20.74 25.77 34.78
CA LEU A 513 20.67 27.08 35.44
C LEU A 513 20.30 28.18 34.44
N THR A 514 20.72 28.07 33.18
CA THR A 514 20.31 28.98 32.11
C THR A 514 18.80 28.89 31.87
N ILE A 515 18.24 27.68 31.86
CA ILE A 515 16.79 27.44 31.75
C ILE A 515 16.05 28.01 32.96
N ASP A 516 16.51 27.75 34.19
CA ASP A 516 15.91 28.33 35.40
C ASP A 516 15.93 29.87 35.35
N TYR A 517 17.06 30.46 34.95
CA TYR A 517 17.22 31.91 34.80
C TYR A 517 16.21 32.45 33.80
N LEU A 518 16.13 31.88 32.59
CA LEU A 518 15.19 32.31 31.54
C LEU A 518 13.73 32.22 32.03
N ARG A 519 13.36 31.14 32.71
CA ARG A 519 11.99 30.97 33.25
C ARG A 519 11.68 31.98 34.36
N SER A 520 12.67 32.39 35.14
CA SER A 520 12.53 33.47 36.14
C SER A 520 12.51 34.87 35.50
N ASN A 521 13.29 35.09 34.43
CA ASN A 521 13.44 36.35 33.72
C ASN A 521 12.75 36.30 32.35
N LYS A 522 11.45 36.60 32.36
CA LYS A 522 10.63 36.65 31.14
C LYS A 522 11.17 37.58 30.05
N THR A 523 11.92 38.63 30.40
CA THR A 523 12.53 39.53 29.40
C THR A 523 13.63 38.82 28.62
N ALA A 524 14.52 38.11 29.32
CA ALA A 524 15.59 37.32 28.71
C ALA A 524 15.02 36.16 27.87
N LEU A 525 14.03 35.43 28.40
CA LEU A 525 13.34 34.36 27.68
C LEU A 525 12.64 34.86 26.41
N ASN A 526 11.94 35.99 26.50
CA ASN A 526 11.26 36.62 25.38
C ASN A 526 12.25 37.13 24.32
N LEU A 527 13.43 37.62 24.72
CA LEU A 527 14.50 38.01 23.81
C LEU A 527 15.10 36.78 23.10
N LEU A 528 15.42 35.70 23.83
CA LEU A 528 15.96 34.47 23.24
C LEU A 528 15.00 33.87 22.20
N MET A 529 13.82 33.44 22.63
CA MET A 529 12.95 32.61 21.77
C MET A 529 12.40 33.38 20.56
N ARG A 530 12.19 34.70 20.69
CA ARG A 530 11.73 35.52 19.57
C ARG A 530 12.82 35.88 18.57
N ASN A 531 14.10 35.85 18.96
CA ASN A 531 15.21 36.01 18.03
C ASN A 531 15.45 34.76 17.16
N LEU A 532 14.92 33.60 17.56
CA LEU A 532 15.02 32.32 16.84
C LEU A 532 13.83 32.02 15.89
N ILE A 533 12.85 32.92 15.81
CA ILE A 533 11.66 32.81 14.94
C ILE A 533 11.66 33.95 13.93
N PHE A 534 11.55 33.63 12.65
CA PHE A 534 11.67 34.58 11.54
C PHE A 534 10.42 34.62 10.65
N GLU A 535 10.02 35.82 10.23
CA GLU A 535 8.86 36.11 9.38
C GLU A 535 9.16 35.90 7.88
N ASP A 536 9.66 34.72 7.51
CA ASP A 536 9.78 34.27 6.11
C ASP A 536 9.97 32.73 6.04
N LEU A 537 9.93 32.14 4.85
CA LEU A 537 10.17 30.71 4.60
C LEU A 537 11.59 30.47 4.05
N ILE A 538 12.46 29.89 4.88
CA ILE A 538 13.85 29.59 4.55
C ILE A 538 14.07 28.11 4.85
N TYR A 539 14.20 27.28 3.80
CA TYR A 539 14.46 25.85 3.93
C TYR A 539 15.98 25.56 3.87
N SER A 540 16.41 24.40 4.36
CA SER A 540 17.84 24.07 4.44
C SER A 540 18.51 23.94 3.06
N ASN A 541 17.74 23.65 2.01
CA ASN A 541 18.23 23.54 0.63
C ASN A 541 18.14 24.85 -0.18
N ASN A 542 17.77 25.98 0.43
CA ASN A 542 17.70 27.30 -0.21
C ASN A 542 19.09 27.94 -0.42
N TYR A 543 19.99 27.22 -1.08
CA TYR A 543 21.37 27.65 -1.29
C TYR A 543 21.48 28.97 -2.08
N SER A 544 22.49 29.76 -1.72
CA SER A 544 22.80 31.07 -2.33
C SER A 544 21.79 32.19 -2.01
N ILE A 545 20.83 31.94 -1.11
CA ILE A 545 20.01 33.01 -0.54
C ILE A 545 20.76 33.67 0.62
N SER A 546 20.93 34.99 0.48
CA SER A 546 21.15 35.92 1.59
C SER A 546 19.95 36.86 1.59
N THR A 547 19.09 36.76 2.60
CA THR A 547 17.85 37.53 2.71
C THR A 547 17.81 38.31 4.01
N THR A 548 17.24 39.52 3.99
CA THR A 548 16.95 40.28 5.20
C THR A 548 15.49 40.07 5.58
N VAL A 549 15.28 39.36 6.69
CA VAL A 549 13.96 39.03 7.23
C VAL A 549 13.74 39.75 8.55
N LYS A 550 12.51 39.74 9.05
CA LYS A 550 12.19 40.26 10.38
C LYS A 550 12.06 39.09 11.35
N ASN A 551 12.69 39.19 12.53
CA ASN A 551 12.46 38.20 13.59
C ASN A 551 11.25 38.60 14.46
N LEU A 552 10.75 37.65 15.26
CA LEU A 552 9.56 37.85 16.09
C LEU A 552 9.80 38.80 17.28
N TYR A 553 11.05 39.22 17.52
CA TYR A 553 11.43 40.24 18.50
C TYR A 553 11.25 41.65 17.91
N GLY A 554 11.38 41.80 16.59
CA GLY A 554 11.16 43.04 15.85
C GLY A 554 12.32 43.43 14.93
N ASN A 555 13.49 42.79 15.09
CA ASN A 555 14.74 43.18 14.45
C ASN A 555 14.76 42.74 12.99
N SER A 556 15.39 43.55 12.12
CA SER A 556 15.79 43.13 10.78
C SER A 556 17.08 42.31 10.88
N VAL A 557 17.05 41.07 10.40
CA VAL A 557 18.12 40.08 10.54
C VAL A 557 18.47 39.55 9.15
N SER A 558 19.77 39.55 8.82
CA SER A 558 20.25 38.90 7.60
C SER A 558 20.48 37.41 7.86
N ILE A 559 19.86 36.56 7.05
CA ILE A 559 20.02 35.10 7.08
C ILE A 559 20.63 34.63 5.77
N GLY A 560 21.67 33.80 5.87
CA GLY A 560 22.35 33.17 4.74
C GLY A 560 22.35 31.65 4.86
N VAL A 561 22.02 30.96 3.77
CA VAL A 561 22.04 29.48 3.68
C VAL A 561 23.10 29.02 2.68
N GLN A 562 24.07 28.24 3.16
CA GLN A 562 25.24 27.81 2.38
C GLN A 562 25.51 26.32 2.58
N LYS A 563 25.83 25.60 1.49
CA LYS A 563 26.31 24.21 1.59
C LYS A 563 27.76 24.20 2.08
N ILE A 564 28.09 23.32 3.03
CA ILE A 564 29.46 23.25 3.56
C ILE A 564 30.38 22.58 2.54
N VAL A 565 31.37 23.31 2.04
CA VAL A 565 32.36 22.78 1.09
C VAL A 565 33.10 21.60 1.69
N GLY A 566 33.07 20.45 1.01
CA GLY A 566 33.65 19.19 1.48
C GLY A 566 32.69 18.27 2.24
N SER A 567 31.50 18.74 2.63
CA SER A 567 30.40 17.89 3.11
C SER A 567 29.36 17.70 2.01
N GLN A 568 28.74 16.51 1.96
CA GLN A 568 27.65 16.23 1.01
C GLN A 568 26.26 16.50 1.60
N ASN A 569 26.13 16.56 2.93
CA ASN A 569 24.85 16.54 3.65
C ASN A 569 24.75 17.59 4.78
N LEU A 570 25.70 18.52 4.92
CA LEU A 570 25.64 19.56 5.95
C LEU A 570 25.43 20.96 5.35
N THR A 571 24.51 21.68 5.96
CA THR A 571 24.14 23.06 5.62
C THR A 571 24.53 23.98 6.76
N LYS A 572 25.10 25.13 6.40
CA LYS A 572 25.44 26.23 7.30
C LYS A 572 24.38 27.32 7.18
N ILE A 573 23.76 27.67 8.31
CA ILE A 573 22.87 28.82 8.45
C ILE A 573 23.62 29.90 9.24
N SER A 574 23.86 31.05 8.61
CA SER A 574 24.41 32.24 9.26
C SER A 574 23.30 33.25 9.55
N VAL A 575 23.20 33.73 10.79
CA VAL A 575 22.18 34.68 11.25
C VAL A 575 22.87 35.90 11.84
N SER A 576 22.58 37.12 11.37
CA SER A 576 23.35 38.31 11.77
C SER A 576 23.26 38.71 13.25
N THR A 577 22.30 38.15 14.00
CA THR A 577 22.14 38.35 15.45
C THR A 577 22.81 37.27 16.29
N ILE A 578 23.47 36.27 15.68
CA ILE A 578 24.13 35.15 16.37
C ILE A 578 25.61 35.15 15.96
N LYS A 579 26.53 34.97 16.93
CA LYS A 579 27.99 35.07 16.68
C LYS A 579 28.52 33.89 15.86
N GLU A 580 28.11 32.69 16.24
CA GLU A 580 28.49 31.45 15.58
C GLU A 580 27.47 31.08 14.49
N SER A 581 27.88 30.23 13.56
CA SER A 581 27.01 29.78 12.47
C SER A 581 26.47 28.40 12.77
N ILE A 582 25.15 28.26 12.69
CA ILE A 582 24.44 27.02 12.98
C ILE A 582 24.69 26.03 11.85
N ILE A 583 25.01 24.78 12.22
CA ILE A 583 25.22 23.67 11.30
C ILE A 583 24.05 22.70 11.48
N ILE A 584 23.38 22.35 10.38
CA ILE A 584 22.29 21.35 10.37
C ILE A 584 22.50 20.34 9.24
N GLU A 585 21.85 19.19 9.34
CA GLU A 585 21.73 18.27 8.21
C GLU A 585 20.86 18.87 7.09
N GLU A 586 21.28 18.68 5.85
CA GLU A 586 20.54 19.07 4.65
C GLU A 586 19.24 18.28 4.52
N SER A 587 18.16 18.99 4.22
CA SER A 587 16.79 18.48 4.22
C SER A 587 16.30 17.91 5.57
N SER A 588 16.91 18.30 6.69
CA SER A 588 16.38 18.02 8.04
C SER A 588 15.06 18.73 8.35
N ASP A 589 14.66 19.71 7.52
CA ASP A 589 13.44 20.51 7.61
C ASP A 589 12.22 19.74 8.12
N ILE A 590 11.57 20.27 9.16
CA ILE A 590 10.30 19.78 9.68
C ILE A 590 9.22 20.77 9.25
N PHE A 591 8.35 20.36 8.34
CA PHE A 591 7.25 21.19 7.86
C PHE A 591 6.13 21.25 8.90
N PHE A 592 5.48 22.41 9.03
CA PHE A 592 4.24 22.58 9.78
C PHE A 592 3.31 23.57 9.05
N ASN A 593 2.06 23.66 9.48
CA ASN A 593 0.99 24.38 8.78
C ASN A 593 1.19 25.90 8.61
N GLN A 594 2.19 26.50 9.26
CA GLN A 594 2.60 27.91 9.10
C GLN A 594 4.06 28.08 8.68
N GLY A 595 4.80 27.00 8.39
CA GLY A 595 6.15 27.11 7.81
C GLY A 595 7.06 25.92 8.04
N VAL A 596 8.30 26.21 8.47
CA VAL A 596 9.38 25.23 8.64
C VAL A 596 10.10 25.41 9.98
N ILE A 597 10.46 24.28 10.59
CA ILE A 597 11.28 24.18 11.79
C ILE A 597 12.60 23.49 11.39
N HIS A 598 13.71 24.12 11.76
CA HIS A 598 15.04 23.51 11.76
C HIS A 598 15.36 23.08 13.18
N PRO A 599 15.37 21.78 13.49
CA PRO A 599 15.89 21.30 14.76
C PRO A 599 17.41 21.52 14.76
N ILE A 600 17.93 22.24 15.77
CA ILE A 600 19.36 22.46 15.97
C ILE A 600 19.83 21.61 17.17
N ASP A 601 21.08 21.18 17.16
CA ASP A 601 21.72 20.39 18.23
C ASP A 601 22.61 21.21 19.17
N GLN A 602 22.90 22.47 18.79
CA GLN A 602 23.69 23.43 19.57
C GLN A 602 22.90 24.73 19.77
N LEU A 603 22.91 25.25 21.00
CA LEU A 603 22.30 26.53 21.35
C LEU A 603 23.35 27.64 21.33
N ASP A 604 23.23 28.55 20.37
CA ASP A 604 23.90 29.84 20.39
C ASP A 604 22.92 30.96 20.75
N PHE A 605 23.38 31.87 21.61
CA PHE A 605 22.57 32.97 22.11
C PHE A 605 22.65 34.21 21.20
N PRO A 606 21.58 35.02 21.10
CA PRO A 606 21.62 36.30 20.41
C PRO A 606 22.66 37.24 21.03
N VAL A 607 23.30 38.09 20.21
CA VAL A 607 24.31 39.07 20.66
C VAL A 607 23.79 40.04 21.73
N ASP A 608 22.48 40.31 21.75
CA ASP A 608 21.83 41.20 22.71
C ASP A 608 21.47 40.49 24.04
N LEU A 609 21.75 39.18 24.17
CA LEU A 609 21.47 38.39 25.37
C LEU A 609 22.73 38.15 26.18
N GLU A 610 22.97 38.99 27.18
CA GLU A 610 24.02 38.80 28.16
C GLU A 610 23.46 38.12 29.42
N ILE A 611 23.98 36.94 29.76
CA ILE A 611 23.72 36.27 31.04
C ILE A 611 25.04 36.19 31.79
N SER A 612 25.11 36.86 32.94
CA SER A 612 26.30 37.03 33.76
C SER A 612 26.49 35.91 34.80
N LEU A 613 27.71 35.75 35.32
CA LEU A 613 28.00 34.89 36.47
C LEU A 613 27.14 35.29 37.67
N LYS A 614 26.97 36.61 37.90
CA LYS A 614 26.11 37.15 38.95
C LYS A 614 24.68 36.60 38.85
N GLU A 615 24.04 36.69 37.69
CA GLU A 615 22.67 36.24 37.49
C GLU A 615 22.52 34.71 37.63
N LEU A 616 23.50 33.95 37.16
CA LEU A 616 23.54 32.49 37.33
C LEU A 616 23.68 32.10 38.81
N ILE A 617 24.51 32.82 39.59
CA ILE A 617 24.63 32.61 41.04
C ILE A 617 23.32 33.02 41.76
N GLU A 618 22.72 34.17 41.41
CA GLU A 618 21.41 34.58 41.95
C GLU A 618 20.33 33.51 41.69
N THR A 619 20.38 32.88 40.51
CA THR A 619 19.48 31.78 40.11
C THR A 619 19.66 30.51 40.94
N THR A 620 20.86 30.23 41.48
CA THR A 620 21.05 29.10 42.43
C THR A 620 20.33 29.29 43.76
N GLY A 621 19.96 30.53 44.11
CA GLY A 621 19.41 30.90 45.41
C GLY A 621 20.44 31.03 46.54
N THR A 622 21.70 30.69 46.31
CA THR A 622 22.80 30.76 47.30
C THR A 622 23.34 32.20 47.43
N LYS A 623 22.64 33.04 48.20
CA LYS A 623 23.00 34.45 48.38
C LYS A 623 24.27 34.67 49.20
N GLU A 624 24.56 33.75 50.12
CA GLU A 624 25.69 33.78 51.04
C GLU A 624 27.05 33.79 50.31
N ILE A 625 27.09 33.30 49.07
CA ILE A 625 28.27 33.37 48.19
C ILE A 625 28.68 34.82 47.91
N PHE A 626 27.72 35.72 47.66
CA PHE A 626 28.04 37.14 47.42
C PHE A 626 28.68 37.78 48.66
N ASP A 627 28.12 37.51 49.85
CA ASP A 627 28.66 38.02 51.11
C ASP A 627 30.09 37.52 51.36
N PHE A 628 30.40 36.27 51.00
CA PHE A 628 31.75 35.71 51.16
C PHE A 628 32.75 36.29 50.14
N PHE A 629 32.35 36.46 48.88
CA PHE A 629 33.22 37.01 47.83
C PHE A 629 33.48 38.51 48.02
N ASN A 630 32.49 39.27 48.48
CA ASN A 630 32.62 40.72 48.74
C ASN A 630 33.60 41.09 49.89
N LEU A 631 34.11 40.10 50.64
CA LEU A 631 35.16 40.30 51.65
C LEU A 631 36.59 40.36 51.05
N PHE A 632 36.75 40.03 49.77
CA PHE A 632 38.04 39.99 49.08
C PHE A 632 37.91 40.66 47.71
N ASP A 633 38.44 41.88 47.55
CA ASP A 633 38.32 42.67 46.31
C ASP A 633 38.77 41.89 45.06
N ASP A 634 39.83 41.07 45.20
CA ASP A 634 40.43 40.25 44.13
C ASP A 634 39.66 38.97 43.76
N LEU A 635 38.66 38.60 44.57
CA LEU A 635 37.72 37.51 44.26
C LEU A 635 36.37 38.08 43.85
N SER A 636 35.92 39.16 44.52
CA SER A 636 34.71 39.90 44.19
C SER A 636 34.67 40.30 42.71
N SER A 637 35.79 40.82 42.18
CA SER A 637 35.90 41.22 40.77
C SER A 637 35.54 40.11 39.78
N ILE A 638 35.78 38.84 40.11
CA ILE A 638 35.44 37.68 39.27
C ILE A 638 33.94 37.64 38.96
N ILE A 639 33.10 37.82 39.99
CA ILE A 639 31.64 37.74 39.87
C ILE A 639 31.09 39.02 39.21
N TRP A 640 31.57 40.19 39.62
CA TRP A 640 31.02 41.47 39.16
C TRP A 640 31.49 41.88 37.76
N ASN A 641 32.68 41.47 37.32
CA ASN A 641 33.22 41.78 36.00
C ASN A 641 33.11 40.63 34.99
N ASN A 642 32.56 39.47 35.39
CA ASN A 642 32.54 38.23 34.60
C ASN A 642 33.95 37.79 34.14
N GLU A 643 34.91 37.72 35.07
CA GLU A 643 36.25 37.24 34.74
C GLU A 643 36.25 35.75 34.39
N GLU A 644 37.31 35.29 33.72
CA GLU A 644 37.47 33.94 33.15
C GLU A 644 37.64 32.81 34.20
N TYR A 645 36.61 32.60 35.02
CA TYR A 645 36.50 31.55 36.01
C TYR A 645 35.11 30.92 36.01
N SER A 646 35.09 29.61 36.27
CA SER A 646 33.91 28.87 36.68
C SER A 646 33.86 28.71 38.20
N LEU A 647 32.66 28.64 38.77
CA LEU A 647 32.44 28.48 40.21
C LEU A 647 31.66 27.20 40.52
N LEU A 648 32.19 26.42 41.46
CA LEU A 648 31.46 25.38 42.17
C LEU A 648 30.64 26.02 43.30
N VAL A 649 29.35 26.24 43.09
CA VAL A 649 28.46 26.92 44.04
C VAL A 649 27.73 25.89 44.89
N PRO A 650 27.94 25.81 46.22
CA PRO A 650 27.18 24.90 47.07
C PRO A 650 25.72 25.35 47.20
N THR A 651 24.81 24.41 47.46
CA THR A 651 23.43 24.76 47.85
C THR A 651 23.42 25.59 49.14
N ALA A 652 22.55 26.61 49.23
CA ALA A 652 22.45 27.48 50.41
C ALA A 652 22.31 26.71 51.74
N SER A 653 21.51 25.63 51.75
CA SER A 653 21.30 24.77 52.92
C SER A 653 22.55 23.98 53.35
N SER A 654 23.53 23.79 52.46
CA SER A 654 24.75 23.04 52.73
C SER A 654 25.91 23.89 53.25
N ILE A 655 25.91 25.21 52.99
CA ILE A 655 27.00 26.11 53.40
C ILE A 655 27.23 26.11 54.92
N PRO A 656 26.20 26.27 55.78
CA PRO A 656 26.39 26.28 57.24
C PRO A 656 26.99 24.97 57.79
N LEU A 657 26.73 23.84 57.12
CA LEU A 657 27.20 22.51 57.53
C LEU A 657 28.72 22.33 57.33
N SER A 658 29.37 23.21 56.57
CA SER A 658 30.82 23.20 56.36
C SER A 658 31.63 23.76 57.55
N GLY A 659 30.97 24.47 58.47
CA GLY A 659 31.65 25.26 59.52
C GLY A 659 32.36 26.53 59.00
N ILE A 660 32.23 26.86 57.71
CA ILE A 660 32.74 28.11 57.13
C ILE A 660 31.70 29.22 57.33
N THR A 661 32.18 30.37 57.79
CA THR A 661 31.40 31.61 57.96
C THR A 661 32.23 32.80 57.46
N ALA A 662 31.62 33.97 57.33
CA ALA A 662 32.29 35.22 56.96
C ALA A 662 33.55 35.53 57.80
N ASN A 663 33.56 35.12 59.07
CA ASN A 663 34.68 35.35 60.00
C ASN A 663 35.73 34.21 60.01
N SER A 664 35.63 33.21 59.13
CA SER A 664 36.56 32.07 59.10
C SER A 664 37.92 32.46 58.53
N THR A 665 38.99 32.19 59.29
CA THR A 665 40.38 32.47 58.86
C THR A 665 40.81 31.71 57.60
N ASN A 666 40.10 30.63 57.24
CA ASN A 666 40.34 29.85 56.03
C ASN A 666 39.34 30.16 54.90
N LEU A 667 38.48 31.19 55.03
CA LEU A 667 37.46 31.52 54.02
C LEU A 667 38.07 31.75 52.62
N ARG A 668 39.18 32.50 52.51
CA ARG A 668 39.82 32.77 51.21
C ARG A 668 40.24 31.47 50.50
N LYS A 669 40.87 30.53 51.22
CA LYS A 669 41.23 29.20 50.70
C LYS A 669 40.01 28.37 50.30
N PHE A 670 38.92 28.48 51.06
CA PHE A 670 37.67 27.82 50.75
C PHE A 670 37.07 28.33 49.42
N LEU A 671 37.08 29.65 49.18
CA LEU A 671 36.62 30.24 47.91
C LEU A 671 37.56 29.85 46.75
N GLU A 672 38.88 29.91 46.95
CA GLU A 672 39.87 29.49 45.95
C GLU A 672 39.78 27.99 45.60
N LEU A 673 39.27 27.14 46.50
CA LEU A 673 38.99 25.72 46.23
C LEU A 673 37.74 25.52 45.36
N HIS A 674 36.81 26.46 45.35
CA HIS A 674 35.58 26.40 44.55
C HIS A 674 35.68 27.17 43.23
N LEU A 675 36.77 27.90 42.99
CA LEU A 675 37.08 28.57 41.72
C LEU A 675 37.86 27.65 40.79
N ILE A 676 37.42 27.55 39.53
CA ILE A 676 38.03 26.75 38.46
C ILE A 676 38.42 27.72 37.32
N PRO A 677 39.69 27.81 36.89
CA PRO A 677 40.10 28.67 35.79
C PRO A 677 39.45 28.26 34.46
N ALA A 678 39.10 29.23 33.61
CA ALA A 678 38.40 29.00 32.34
C ALA A 678 39.03 27.93 31.42
N ASN A 679 40.37 27.85 31.39
CA ASN A 679 41.11 26.93 30.52
C ASN A 679 40.91 25.44 30.86
N VAL A 680 40.31 25.11 32.02
CA VAL A 680 39.96 23.75 32.43
C VAL A 680 38.46 23.57 32.68
N THR A 681 37.62 24.58 32.41
CA THR A 681 36.14 24.48 32.51
C THR A 681 35.59 23.38 31.61
N GLN A 682 36.06 23.30 30.35
CA GLN A 682 35.59 22.29 29.39
C GLN A 682 35.83 20.86 29.91
N ASN A 683 36.93 20.63 30.64
CA ASN A 683 37.24 19.33 31.23
C ASN A 683 36.22 18.90 32.28
N LEU A 684 35.53 19.85 32.93
CA LEU A 684 34.44 19.59 33.87
C LEU A 684 33.09 19.38 33.14
N LEU A 685 32.78 20.18 32.12
CA LEU A 685 31.57 20.01 31.29
C LEU A 685 31.53 18.62 30.63
N ASP A 686 32.65 18.20 30.04
CA ASP A 686 32.77 16.91 29.34
C ASP A 686 33.07 15.75 30.30
N CYS A 687 33.39 16.02 31.57
CA CYS A 687 34.05 15.09 32.51
C CYS A 687 35.30 14.40 31.92
N ASN A 688 36.12 15.13 31.17
CA ASN A 688 37.28 14.60 30.45
C ASN A 688 38.54 15.43 30.70
N GLY A 689 39.64 14.80 31.13
CA GLY A 689 40.91 15.48 31.43
C GLY A 689 41.04 15.96 32.87
N SER A 690 42.12 16.72 33.15
CA SER A 690 42.45 17.16 34.51
C SER A 690 41.82 18.52 34.83
N ILE A 691 41.16 18.61 35.99
CA ILE A 691 40.57 19.84 36.52
C ILE A 691 41.44 20.33 37.68
N SER A 692 41.75 21.63 37.72
CA SER A 692 42.49 22.26 38.81
C SER A 692 41.78 23.52 39.28
N THR A 693 41.76 23.74 40.60
CA THR A 693 41.13 24.91 41.22
C THR A 693 42.11 26.08 41.34
N LYS A 694 41.64 27.29 41.66
CA LYS A 694 42.48 28.48 41.92
C LYS A 694 43.43 28.25 43.11
N LEU A 695 43.04 27.42 44.08
CA LEU A 695 43.90 26.94 45.18
C LEU A 695 45.00 25.95 44.72
N GLY A 696 44.96 25.47 43.47
CA GLY A 696 45.87 24.46 42.94
C GLY A 696 45.49 23.01 43.28
N THR A 697 44.31 22.78 43.87
CA THR A 697 43.83 21.42 44.15
C THR A 697 43.38 20.76 42.84
N LYS A 698 43.80 19.51 42.62
CA LYS A 698 43.34 18.72 41.46
C LYS A 698 42.05 17.99 41.80
N LEU A 699 41.06 18.13 40.93
CA LEU A 699 39.77 17.47 41.01
C LEU A 699 39.65 16.40 39.92
N ASN A 700 38.82 15.40 40.18
CA ASN A 700 38.44 14.38 39.22
C ASN A 700 36.94 14.45 38.94
N CYS A 701 36.54 14.36 37.68
CA CYS A 701 35.14 14.25 37.24
C CYS A 701 34.78 12.80 36.96
N ARG A 702 33.55 12.38 37.27
CA ARG A 702 32.98 11.11 36.78
C ARG A 702 31.49 11.27 36.52
N LYS A 703 30.98 10.59 35.49
CA LYS A 703 29.54 10.40 35.25
C LYS A 703 29.13 9.01 35.79
N ASP A 704 27.90 8.88 36.28
CA ASP A 704 27.31 7.56 36.59
C ASP A 704 26.51 7.02 35.39
N HIS A 705 25.80 5.89 35.59
CA HIS A 705 24.96 5.27 34.54
C HIS A 705 23.71 6.08 34.16
N LEU A 706 23.45 7.20 34.83
CA LEU A 706 22.34 8.13 34.58
C LEU A 706 22.88 9.53 34.21
N ASP A 707 24.14 9.60 33.76
CA ASP A 707 24.90 10.81 33.42
C ASP A 707 25.02 11.87 34.52
N ASN A 708 24.77 11.51 35.79
CA ASN A 708 24.98 12.42 36.91
C ASN A 708 26.47 12.70 37.09
N VAL A 709 26.84 13.98 37.08
CA VAL A 709 28.22 14.43 37.26
C VAL A 709 28.59 14.48 38.75
N PHE A 710 29.67 13.79 39.11
CA PHE A 710 30.30 13.83 40.42
C PHE A 710 31.73 14.38 40.32
N VAL A 711 32.10 15.23 41.27
CA VAL A 711 33.41 15.86 41.37
C VAL A 711 34.05 15.45 42.69
N SER A 712 35.26 14.88 42.65
CA SER A 712 36.00 14.42 43.82
C SER A 712 37.42 15.00 43.86
N ILE A 713 38.08 14.93 45.01
CA ILE A 713 39.51 15.29 45.09
C ILE A 713 40.34 14.15 44.49
N GLN A 714 41.31 14.49 43.62
CA GLN A 714 42.11 13.49 42.92
C GLN A 714 42.86 12.58 43.91
N GLY A 715 42.54 11.28 43.87
CA GLY A 715 43.14 10.26 44.74
C GLY A 715 42.28 9.82 45.92
N ASP A 716 41.14 10.46 46.20
CA ASP A 716 40.20 10.05 47.25
C ASP A 716 38.74 10.08 46.75
N TRP A 717 38.34 8.96 46.14
CA TRP A 717 37.00 8.73 45.60
C TRP A 717 35.89 8.71 46.67
N THR A 718 36.22 8.66 47.96
CA THR A 718 35.22 8.67 49.04
C THR A 718 34.71 10.08 49.36
N LYS A 719 35.37 11.10 48.83
CA LYS A 719 35.11 12.52 49.10
C LYS A 719 34.68 13.22 47.82
N GLU A 720 33.43 12.99 47.44
CA GLU A 720 32.81 13.55 46.23
C GLU A 720 31.59 14.42 46.53
N VAL A 721 31.36 15.40 45.66
CA VAL A 721 30.17 16.25 45.55
C VAL A 721 29.46 15.94 44.24
N ARG A 722 28.15 16.12 44.18
CA ARG A 722 27.34 15.94 42.96
C ARG A 722 27.02 17.31 42.38
N VAL A 723 27.26 17.50 41.08
CA VAL A 723 26.73 18.65 40.33
C VAL A 723 25.23 18.40 40.11
N LEU A 724 24.41 19.33 40.56
CA LEU A 724 22.95 19.30 40.48
C LEU A 724 22.43 20.02 39.23
N LYS A 725 23.06 21.13 38.86
CA LYS A 725 22.69 21.98 37.72
C LYS A 725 23.92 22.75 37.22
N THR A 726 23.98 23.00 35.91
CA THR A 726 25.05 23.79 35.27
C THR A 726 24.46 24.94 34.46
N GLY A 727 25.21 26.04 34.30
CA GLY A 727 24.92 27.07 33.30
C GLY A 727 26.15 27.94 33.06
N CYS A 728 26.32 28.42 31.83
CA CYS A 728 27.49 29.19 31.41
C CYS A 728 27.11 30.60 30.96
N THR A 729 28.02 31.56 31.07
CA THR A 729 27.76 32.92 30.56
C THR A 729 27.69 32.92 29.03
N THR A 730 26.83 33.77 28.46
CA THR A 730 26.60 33.79 27.00
C THR A 730 27.77 34.39 26.21
N ASN A 731 28.55 35.29 26.82
CA ASN A 731 29.71 35.91 26.19
C ASN A 731 30.99 35.06 26.32
N LEU A 732 31.15 34.30 27.40
CA LEU A 732 32.30 33.45 27.69
C LEU A 732 31.82 32.05 28.05
N LYS A 733 31.68 31.17 27.04
CA LYS A 733 31.31 29.75 27.19
C LYS A 733 32.24 28.98 28.15
N SER A 734 33.42 29.52 28.47
CA SER A 734 34.41 28.98 29.41
C SER A 734 34.20 29.39 30.89
N SER A 735 33.23 30.24 31.19
CA SER A 735 32.91 30.71 32.55
C SER A 735 31.50 30.26 32.94
N CYS A 736 31.41 29.33 33.89
CA CYS A 736 30.19 28.60 34.23
C CYS A 736 29.95 28.46 35.74
N ILE A 737 28.69 28.38 36.13
CA ILE A 737 28.26 28.02 37.47
C ILE A 737 27.86 26.55 37.50
N PHE A 738 28.43 25.81 38.45
CA PHE A 738 28.11 24.42 38.75
C PHE A 738 27.51 24.37 40.16
N LEU A 739 26.19 24.24 40.26
CA LEU A 739 25.51 24.10 41.56
C LEU A 739 25.80 22.70 42.12
N ILE A 740 26.49 22.59 43.26
CA ILE A 740 26.86 21.32 43.90
C ILE A 740 26.05 21.03 45.16
N ASP A 741 25.77 19.75 45.43
CA ASP A 741 24.96 19.27 46.55
C ASP A 741 25.43 19.81 47.92
N LYS A 742 26.74 19.82 48.12
CA LYS A 742 27.43 20.26 49.34
C LYS A 742 28.81 20.84 49.00
N PRO A 743 29.41 21.69 49.84
CA PRO A 743 30.73 22.25 49.57
C PRO A 743 31.86 21.20 49.64
N ILE A 744 32.91 21.41 48.85
CA ILE A 744 34.17 20.67 48.98
C ILE A 744 34.88 21.17 50.24
N SER A 745 34.98 20.33 51.27
CA SER A 745 35.58 20.73 52.54
C SER A 745 37.10 20.85 52.46
N LEU A 746 37.67 21.90 53.05
CA LEU A 746 39.12 22.03 53.24
C LEU A 746 39.72 20.88 54.08
N SER A 747 38.94 20.25 54.97
CA SER A 747 39.41 19.07 55.72
C SER A 747 39.72 17.87 54.84
N TRP A 748 39.19 17.82 53.61
CA TRP A 748 39.42 16.72 52.68
C TRP A 748 40.85 16.71 52.12
N LEU A 749 41.52 17.87 52.08
CA LEU A 749 42.91 18.03 51.65
C LEU A 749 43.90 17.36 52.63
N ASN A 750 43.53 17.26 53.91
CA ASN A 750 44.33 16.64 54.96
C ASN A 750 43.99 15.14 55.10
N SER A 751 44.31 14.34 54.10
CA SER A 751 44.16 12.88 54.21
C SER A 751 45.31 12.27 55.02
N GLU A 752 45.09 12.03 56.32
CA GLU A 752 45.90 11.05 57.05
C GLU A 752 45.71 9.67 56.42
N LYS A 753 46.78 9.15 55.82
CA LYS A 753 46.78 7.79 55.25
C LYS A 753 46.80 6.78 56.38
N TYR A 754 45.63 6.29 56.80
CA TYR A 754 45.51 5.19 57.75
C TYR A 754 46.11 3.90 57.18
N HIS A 755 47.40 3.67 57.47
CA HIS A 755 48.06 2.39 57.22
C HIS A 755 47.54 1.34 58.22
N LEU A 756 46.59 0.53 57.78
CA LEU A 756 46.08 -0.64 58.50
C LEU A 756 47.21 -1.69 58.70
N ARG A 757 47.95 -1.56 59.80
CA ARG A 757 48.85 -2.60 60.30
C ARG A 757 48.03 -3.73 60.91
N LEU A 758 47.65 -4.72 60.10
CA LEU A 758 47.07 -5.97 60.59
C LEU A 758 48.12 -6.74 61.43
N PRO A 759 47.80 -7.13 62.68
CA PRO A 759 48.72 -7.92 63.51
C PRO A 759 48.78 -9.37 62.99
N GLY A 760 50.00 -9.88 62.77
CA GLY A 760 50.25 -11.18 62.13
C GLY A 760 49.63 -12.42 62.82
N ILE A 761 49.13 -12.25 64.05
CA ILE A 761 48.40 -13.28 64.81
C ILE A 761 47.15 -13.75 64.07
N ALA A 762 46.43 -12.85 63.39
CA ALA A 762 45.21 -13.21 62.64
C ALA A 762 45.49 -14.14 61.44
N VAL A 763 46.63 -13.96 60.76
CA VAL A 763 47.05 -14.82 59.65
C VAL A 763 47.46 -16.20 60.18
N GLY A 764 48.14 -16.26 61.32
CA GLY A 764 48.53 -17.51 61.98
C GLY A 764 47.32 -18.41 62.31
N PHE A 765 46.26 -17.85 62.91
CA PHE A 765 45.04 -18.60 63.20
C PHE A 765 44.34 -19.12 61.92
N GLY A 766 44.28 -18.31 60.86
CA GLY A 766 43.69 -18.73 59.57
C GLY A 766 44.39 -19.95 58.96
N VAL A 767 45.73 -19.98 59.00
CA VAL A 767 46.52 -21.12 58.49
C VAL A 767 46.30 -22.38 59.33
N ILE A 768 46.29 -22.28 60.67
CA ILE A 768 46.07 -23.42 61.57
C ILE A 768 44.68 -24.05 61.38
N ILE A 769 43.65 -23.21 61.22
CA ILE A 769 42.27 -23.66 60.96
C ILE A 769 42.18 -24.33 59.57
N GLY A 770 42.83 -23.77 58.54
CA GLY A 770 42.86 -24.36 57.21
C GLY A 770 43.52 -25.75 57.17
N VAL A 771 44.68 -25.92 57.84
CA VAL A 771 45.40 -27.19 57.88
C VAL A 771 44.64 -28.27 58.66
N THR A 772 44.02 -27.92 59.79
CA THR A 772 43.26 -28.89 60.60
C THR A 772 42.02 -29.42 59.87
N ILE A 773 41.30 -28.56 59.13
CA ILE A 773 40.16 -28.97 58.29
C ILE A 773 40.61 -29.91 57.16
N ALA A 774 41.74 -29.61 56.49
CA ALA A 774 42.27 -30.43 55.40
C ALA A 774 42.67 -31.84 55.86
N ILE A 775 43.31 -31.97 57.03
CA ILE A 775 43.71 -33.27 57.60
C ILE A 775 42.47 -34.10 57.98
N SER A 776 41.44 -33.47 58.55
CA SER A 776 40.17 -34.14 58.91
C SER A 776 39.48 -34.74 57.68
N LEU A 777 39.38 -33.98 56.59
CA LEU A 777 38.78 -34.44 55.32
C LEU A 777 39.55 -35.64 54.72
N LEU A 778 40.89 -35.62 54.77
CA LEU A 778 41.71 -36.74 54.33
C LEU A 778 41.47 -38.02 55.15
N PHE A 779 41.27 -37.90 56.46
CA PHE A 779 40.96 -39.05 57.33
C PHE A 779 39.58 -39.65 57.03
N CYS A 780 38.57 -38.83 56.76
CA CYS A 780 37.23 -39.29 56.39
C CYS A 780 37.19 -40.05 55.05
N ILE A 781 38.05 -39.71 54.09
CA ILE A 781 38.12 -40.37 52.77
C ILE A 781 38.76 -41.77 52.89
N ILE A 782 39.67 -41.98 53.84
CA ILE A 782 40.34 -43.27 54.05
C ILE A 782 39.41 -44.27 54.75
N ILE A 783 38.62 -43.82 55.73
CA ILE A 783 37.69 -44.68 56.49
C ILE A 783 36.50 -45.13 55.62
N THR A 784 36.03 -44.30 54.68
CA THR A 784 34.82 -44.59 53.88
C THR A 784 35.03 -45.60 52.74
N ARG A 785 36.26 -46.08 52.49
CA ARG A 785 36.57 -47.03 51.40
C ARG A 785 36.86 -48.48 51.81
N GLY A 786 36.84 -48.81 53.10
CA GLY A 786 37.16 -50.15 53.60
C GLY A 786 36.02 -50.84 54.34
N GLY A 787 35.07 -51.47 53.62
CA GLY A 787 34.03 -52.30 54.27
C GLY A 787 32.87 -52.72 53.37
N LYS A 788 32.97 -53.91 52.74
CA LYS A 788 31.81 -54.61 52.13
C LYS A 788 31.27 -55.66 53.12
N VAL A 789 29.96 -55.98 53.04
CA VAL A 789 29.35 -57.34 52.88
C VAL A 789 28.00 -57.53 53.61
N LYS A 790 26.96 -57.81 52.79
CA LYS A 790 25.73 -58.63 52.94
C LYS A 790 24.62 -58.39 54.00
N ASP A 791 23.38 -58.43 53.46
CA ASP A 791 22.14 -59.11 53.90
C ASP A 791 21.60 -58.90 55.34
N LYS A 792 20.28 -58.78 55.58
CA LYS A 792 19.10 -59.17 54.77
C LYS A 792 17.82 -58.46 55.25
N ASN A 793 16.80 -58.50 54.38
CA ASN A 793 15.36 -58.58 54.65
C ASN A 793 14.47 -57.33 54.94
N GLN A 794 13.34 -57.39 54.22
CA GLN A 794 11.98 -56.88 54.47
C GLN A 794 11.54 -55.51 53.90
N ARG A 795 10.30 -55.54 53.40
CA ARG A 795 9.63 -54.56 52.52
C ARG A 795 8.66 -53.69 53.32
N GLY A 796 8.49 -52.41 52.96
CA GLY A 796 7.39 -51.61 53.49
C GLY A 796 7.35 -50.13 53.07
N ARG A 797 6.99 -49.86 51.81
CA ARG A 797 6.01 -48.83 51.35
C ARG A 797 5.65 -47.71 52.36
N ASN A 798 5.67 -46.39 52.08
CA ASN A 798 5.68 -45.59 50.83
C ASN A 798 6.15 -44.15 51.17
N ASP A 799 6.88 -43.47 50.29
CA ASP A 799 7.23 -42.04 50.45
C ASP A 799 6.58 -41.12 49.40
N ARG A 800 6.44 -39.84 49.78
CA ARG A 800 6.19 -38.70 48.88
C ARG A 800 7.38 -37.74 48.95
N ALA A 801 7.65 -37.08 47.82
CA ALA A 801 8.20 -35.71 47.66
C ALA A 801 9.54 -35.55 46.91
N THR A 802 9.52 -34.53 46.03
CA THR A 802 10.62 -33.64 45.61
C THR A 802 11.83 -34.15 44.81
N THR A 803 11.78 -33.85 43.50
CA THR A 803 12.79 -33.12 42.67
C THR A 803 14.30 -33.40 42.78
N PRO A 804 14.99 -33.52 41.64
CA PRO A 804 16.41 -33.19 41.52
C PRO A 804 16.71 -31.90 40.74
N LEU A 805 17.77 -31.22 41.21
CA LEU A 805 18.61 -30.23 40.54
C LEU A 805 20.03 -30.86 40.43
N ILE A 806 20.98 -30.46 39.58
CA ILE A 806 21.11 -29.39 38.56
C ILE A 806 22.23 -29.84 37.59
N GLN A 807 22.33 -29.34 36.35
CA GLN A 807 23.68 -29.21 35.72
C GLN A 807 23.82 -28.21 34.55
N HIS A 808 24.89 -27.41 34.64
CA HIS A 808 25.47 -26.51 33.61
C HIS A 808 26.35 -27.33 32.62
N SER A 809 26.83 -26.85 31.45
CA SER A 809 27.53 -25.59 31.06
C SER A 809 27.73 -25.58 29.51
N PRO A 810 28.51 -24.69 28.83
CA PRO A 810 28.89 -23.28 29.05
C PRO A 810 28.73 -22.34 27.80
N ILE A 811 28.61 -21.02 28.07
CA ILE A 811 29.16 -19.82 27.37
C ILE A 811 29.54 -19.88 25.86
N ILE A 812 28.87 -19.04 25.03
CA ILE A 812 29.49 -18.14 24.01
C ILE A 812 28.68 -16.82 23.97
N HIS A 813 29.34 -15.66 23.81
CA HIS A 813 28.74 -14.32 23.71
C HIS A 813 28.28 -13.94 22.29
N ASN A 814 27.14 -13.24 22.17
CA ASN A 814 26.88 -12.20 21.15
C ASN A 814 25.62 -11.39 21.52
N PRO A 815 25.65 -10.04 21.52
CA PRO A 815 24.46 -9.22 21.76
C PRO A 815 23.80 -8.79 20.44
N SER A 816 22.67 -9.41 20.09
CA SER A 816 21.80 -8.94 19.00
C SER A 816 20.34 -9.10 19.40
N TYR A 817 19.74 -8.03 19.95
CA TYR A 817 18.31 -7.99 20.28
C TYR A 817 17.53 -7.28 19.17
N SER A 818 16.99 -8.07 18.25
CA SER A 818 15.91 -7.65 17.35
C SER A 818 14.60 -8.27 17.85
N ALA A 819 13.72 -7.45 18.43
CA ALA A 819 12.42 -7.90 18.93
C ALA A 819 11.31 -7.66 17.89
N THR A 820 11.15 -8.59 16.96
CA THR A 820 9.92 -8.73 16.16
C THR A 820 8.91 -9.57 16.92
N ALA A 821 7.82 -8.97 17.40
CA ALA A 821 6.66 -9.69 17.90
C ALA A 821 5.61 -9.83 16.80
N HIS A 822 5.31 -11.06 16.39
CA HIS A 822 4.15 -11.36 15.55
C HIS A 822 2.85 -11.13 16.35
N LEU A 823 1.88 -10.46 15.74
CA LEU A 823 0.50 -10.41 16.20
C LEU A 823 -0.43 -10.77 15.04
N SER A 824 -1.20 -11.85 15.23
CA SER A 824 -2.36 -12.18 14.38
C SER A 824 -3.63 -11.57 15.00
N PRO A 825 -4.66 -11.23 14.20
CA PRO A 825 -5.69 -10.30 14.62
C PRO A 825 -6.90 -10.98 15.29
N LEU A 826 -7.34 -10.45 16.44
CA LEU A 826 -8.72 -10.54 16.93
C LEU A 826 -8.93 -9.59 18.13
N SER A 827 -10.10 -8.93 18.17
CA SER A 827 -10.57 -7.96 19.18
C SER A 827 -9.74 -6.68 19.38
N GLN A 828 -10.30 -5.54 18.97
CA GLN A 828 -9.87 -4.21 19.44
C GLN A 828 -10.37 -3.99 20.89
N PRO A 829 -9.58 -3.42 21.80
CA PRO A 829 -10.04 -3.05 23.14
C PRO A 829 -11.00 -1.86 23.07
N THR A 830 -12.10 -1.91 23.83
CA THR A 830 -13.04 -0.80 23.96
C THR A 830 -12.45 0.32 24.83
N PHE A 831 -12.97 1.54 24.63
CA PHE A 831 -12.59 2.78 25.34
C PHE A 831 -12.65 2.69 26.90
N GLU A 832 -13.39 1.72 27.42
CA GLU A 832 -13.52 1.45 28.86
C GLU A 832 -12.32 0.67 29.44
N GLY A 833 -11.58 -0.07 28.60
CA GLY A 833 -10.39 -0.82 29.01
C GLY A 833 -9.13 0.02 29.26
N SER A 834 -9.21 1.35 29.04
CA SER A 834 -8.09 2.28 29.15
C SER A 834 -7.86 2.83 30.57
N TYR A 835 -8.71 2.49 31.55
CA TYR A 835 -8.67 3.06 32.90
C TYR A 835 -7.92 2.19 33.90
N SER A 836 -7.09 2.83 34.73
CA SER A 836 -6.41 2.20 35.86
C SER A 836 -7.42 1.70 36.90
N VAL A 837 -7.18 0.51 37.44
CA VAL A 837 -7.99 -0.14 38.50
C VAL A 837 -8.05 0.70 39.80
N ASN A 838 -7.20 1.73 39.93
CA ASN A 838 -7.10 2.61 41.09
C ASN A 838 -7.79 3.99 40.89
N ALA A 839 -8.65 4.15 39.88
CA ALA A 839 -9.37 5.42 39.64
C ALA A 839 -10.49 5.66 40.68
N ILE A 840 -10.43 6.81 41.37
CA ILE A 840 -11.35 7.18 42.47
C ILE A 840 -12.71 7.72 41.96
N GLN A 841 -12.86 7.97 40.66
CA GLN A 841 -14.12 8.42 40.04
C GLN A 841 -14.47 7.57 38.83
N SER A 842 -15.75 7.19 38.73
CA SER A 842 -16.29 6.46 37.59
C SER A 842 -16.56 7.38 36.39
N PRO A 843 -16.49 6.87 35.14
CA PRO A 843 -16.80 7.66 33.95
C PRO A 843 -18.22 8.20 33.97
N ARG A 844 -18.41 9.48 33.63
CA ARG A 844 -19.73 10.03 33.31
C ARG A 844 -20.08 9.68 31.87
N ASP A 845 -21.14 8.89 31.68
CA ASP A 845 -21.67 8.54 30.36
C ASP A 845 -22.33 9.75 29.69
N ILE A 846 -21.72 10.23 28.61
CA ILE A 846 -22.20 11.38 27.82
C ILE A 846 -23.28 10.96 26.81
N ARG A 847 -23.55 9.66 26.61
CA ARG A 847 -24.54 9.18 25.61
C ARG A 847 -26.00 9.20 26.10
N ARG A 848 -26.29 9.66 27.32
CA ARG A 848 -27.65 9.71 27.91
C ARG A 848 -28.22 11.11 28.21
N VAL A 849 -27.89 12.10 27.38
CA VAL A 849 -28.51 13.46 27.46
C VAL A 849 -29.23 13.84 26.14
N GLY A 850 -29.42 12.90 25.22
CA GLY A 850 -29.93 13.14 23.86
C GLY A 850 -31.41 12.83 23.60
N SER A 851 -32.24 12.58 24.63
CA SER A 851 -33.60 12.03 24.42
C SER A 851 -34.74 12.63 25.24
N ASP A 852 -34.56 13.79 25.88
CA ASP A 852 -35.65 14.50 26.60
C ASP A 852 -35.60 16.02 26.37
N GLN A 853 -35.99 16.46 25.16
CA GLN A 853 -36.59 17.78 24.90
C GLN A 853 -37.17 17.88 23.48
N LYS A 854 -38.33 17.25 23.25
CA LYS A 854 -39.26 17.64 22.16
C LYS A 854 -40.41 18.44 22.77
N GLY A 855 -40.21 19.76 22.87
CA GLY A 855 -41.23 20.74 23.26
C GLY A 855 -40.95 22.04 22.52
N GLY A 856 -41.74 22.33 21.49
CA GLY A 856 -41.35 23.32 20.47
C GLY A 856 -41.56 24.77 20.88
N ARG A 857 -40.82 25.67 20.22
CA ARG A 857 -41.29 27.03 19.91
C ARG A 857 -40.63 27.54 18.64
N SER A 858 -41.46 28.12 17.77
CA SER A 858 -41.07 28.80 16.55
C SER A 858 -40.68 30.26 16.82
N VAL A 859 -39.98 30.86 15.84
CA VAL A 859 -40.09 32.25 15.35
C VAL A 859 -38.75 33.05 15.28
N SER A 860 -38.48 33.49 14.03
CA SER A 860 -37.78 34.70 13.54
C SER A 860 -36.27 34.95 13.72
N THR A 861 -35.63 35.06 12.55
CA THR A 861 -34.71 36.14 12.11
C THR A 861 -33.38 36.39 12.83
N SER A 862 -32.32 35.85 12.22
CA SER A 862 -31.34 36.67 11.49
C SER A 862 -30.74 35.86 10.34
#